data_AF-A0A401Z388-F1
#
_entry.id   AF-A0A401Z388-F1
#
_cell.length_a   1.000
_cell.length_b   1.000
_cell.length_c   1.000
_cell.angle_alpha   90.00
_cell.angle_beta   90.00
_cell.angle_gamma   90.00
#
_symmetry.space_group_name_H-M   'P 1'
#
loop_
_entity.id
_entity.type
_entity.pdbx_description
1 polymer ?
#
loop_
_entity_poly.entity_id
_entity_poly.type
_entity_poly.pdbx_seq_one_letter_code
_entity_poly.pdbx_strand_id
1 'polypeptide(L)'
;MASRRSTGVLGTWAELQRQQQRQREAELRARQQQQRADERNRREAQKAAARADREAQRAYQQAREAEVARRTAEIEERVAELQGVLRARLSAPGFHIDRLRAAVEIPPFQPGELARPIPMPDPARYQVAAPSGLGSFAPGAHSRYEQDRAQAQARYEHDLRAAQAAEYERQQRYNDYHRQFEEWANGQRALAAQRNDQVDDLVRRLAARDPEAIEDYFEGVLLASPDWPEGFSDQSTVAFDAAGRQLVVDHELPTVDVVPAVARMRYVKTDDQEKEVARTATDRRTIHRDLLAQSALRILAELFFADHEGILDSVVLNGFVQAIDPATGRPGRTYLVTVTARAQEFRHIGLDRVDAVACLEAMEGTLSTRPDRPTPVRTTRLADSVASAPAPAPTPTPPAPPGAGDDDPDLFVMDPIEFENLIAQLFRRMGMEVATTARSGDQGVDVVAVDPDPIRGGTIVVQVKRYRHTVPPTAVRDLAGTVQHHGANKGLLVTTSQFGPGSHEFIRNKPLGLVTGPELVGLLARHGLRGRLGPGTGTAAAPGSRLLVQVAWDPGTAPPLDPCAFVCRRGRVLGDEHFVFFNNPASPEGAVRIGDGVAYLIDLALLPREADRLVLAAAVDEEHAPGRDLSTLRGTRLTRLDQANGRDLGTNPVPTRRPGETAMVLGAFVRADTGWTFSPTTNGFRNGLLGVAESHGVEVE
;
A
#
# COMPACT_ATOMS: atom_id res chain seq x y z
N MET A 1 -72.38 -28.43 103.58
CA MET A 1 -71.33 -28.63 104.60
C MET A 1 -70.35 -29.68 104.10
N ALA A 2 -69.03 -29.39 104.15
CA ALA A 2 -67.87 -30.27 103.88
C ALA A 2 -67.70 -30.75 102.41
N SER A 3 -66.51 -30.92 101.80
CA SER A 3 -65.11 -30.59 102.09
C SER A 3 -64.26 -31.02 100.86
N ARG A 4 -63.47 -30.08 100.31
CA ARG A 4 -62.18 -30.18 99.56
C ARG A 4 -61.68 -31.50 98.90
N ARG A 5 -61.19 -31.33 97.65
CA ARG A 5 -59.94 -31.80 96.97
C ARG A 5 -60.24 -32.39 95.59
N SER A 6 -60.02 -31.63 94.52
CA SER A 6 -58.77 -31.46 93.77
C SER A 6 -58.50 -32.58 92.77
N THR A 7 -57.86 -32.18 91.68
CA THR A 7 -57.04 -33.00 90.76
C THR A 7 -57.79 -33.94 89.84
N GLY A 8 -57.47 -33.98 88.56
CA GLY A 8 -56.33 -33.37 87.91
C GLY A 8 -56.45 -33.62 86.43
N VAL A 9 -55.95 -32.73 85.59
CA VAL A 9 -54.53 -32.76 85.20
C VAL A 9 -54.12 -34.09 84.55
N LEU A 10 -54.53 -35.27 85.04
CA LEU A 10 -54.16 -36.62 84.58
C LEU A 10 -54.79 -37.06 83.25
N GLY A 11 -56.08 -36.81 83.00
CA GLY A 11 -56.72 -37.12 81.72
C GLY A 11 -56.19 -36.26 80.57
N THR A 12 -56.04 -34.96 80.87
CA THR A 12 -55.33 -34.00 80.03
C THR A 12 -53.85 -34.35 79.87
N TRP A 13 -53.18 -34.91 80.88
CA TRP A 13 -51.77 -35.34 80.80
C TRP A 13 -51.58 -36.54 79.87
N ALA A 14 -52.45 -37.55 79.96
CA ALA A 14 -52.38 -38.75 79.12
C ALA A 14 -52.73 -38.47 77.65
N GLU A 15 -53.63 -37.52 77.38
CA GLU A 15 -53.86 -37.01 76.03
C GLU A 15 -52.69 -36.17 75.52
N LEU A 16 -52.13 -35.27 76.35
CA LEU A 16 -50.95 -34.46 76.01
C LEU A 16 -49.73 -35.35 75.69
N GLN A 17 -49.54 -36.45 76.44
CA GLN A 17 -48.44 -37.40 76.23
C GLN A 17 -48.60 -38.21 74.93
N ARG A 18 -49.82 -38.68 74.61
CA ARG A 18 -50.11 -39.34 73.32
C ARG A 18 -50.02 -38.36 72.14
N GLN A 19 -50.38 -37.10 72.35
CA GLN A 19 -50.24 -36.05 71.34
C GLN A 19 -48.75 -35.73 71.11
N GLN A 20 -47.94 -35.62 72.16
CA GLN A 20 -46.48 -35.49 72.05
C GLN A 20 -45.82 -36.69 71.36
N GLN A 21 -46.25 -37.92 71.66
CA GLN A 21 -45.66 -39.11 71.03
C GLN A 21 -45.99 -39.19 69.54
N ARG A 22 -47.23 -38.89 69.14
CA ARG A 22 -47.62 -38.78 67.72
C ARG A 22 -46.88 -37.63 67.01
N GLN A 23 -46.66 -36.50 67.69
CA GLN A 23 -45.87 -35.40 67.16
C GLN A 23 -44.42 -35.83 66.91
N ARG A 24 -43.76 -36.50 67.87
CA ARG A 24 -42.39 -37.00 67.70
C ARG A 24 -42.27 -38.06 66.59
N GLU A 25 -43.22 -38.97 66.47
CA GLU A 25 -43.23 -39.97 65.39
C GLU A 25 -43.49 -39.34 64.02
N ALA A 26 -44.40 -38.36 63.94
CA ALA A 26 -44.64 -37.59 62.73
C ALA A 26 -43.40 -36.77 62.32
N GLU A 27 -42.72 -36.15 63.28
CA GLU A 27 -41.45 -35.43 63.06
C GLU A 27 -40.34 -36.37 62.57
N LEU A 28 -40.19 -37.57 63.14
CA LEU A 28 -39.21 -38.57 62.69
C LEU A 28 -39.50 -39.05 61.27
N ARG A 29 -40.77 -39.34 60.95
CA ARG A 29 -41.18 -39.73 59.59
C ARG A 29 -40.98 -38.59 58.59
N ALA A 30 -41.31 -37.35 58.97
CA ALA A 30 -41.07 -36.17 58.14
C ALA A 30 -39.57 -35.97 57.88
N ARG A 31 -38.71 -36.11 58.90
CA ARG A 31 -37.24 -36.04 58.75
C ARG A 31 -36.71 -37.15 57.83
N GLN A 32 -37.18 -38.38 57.95
CA GLN A 32 -36.79 -39.48 57.06
C GLN A 32 -37.27 -39.27 55.62
N GLN A 33 -38.48 -38.76 55.42
CA GLN A 33 -38.99 -38.42 54.09
C GLN A 33 -38.17 -37.28 53.47
N GLN A 34 -37.83 -36.26 54.24
CA GLN A 34 -37.00 -35.15 53.82
C GLN A 34 -35.59 -35.62 53.43
N GLN A 35 -34.94 -36.47 54.24
CA GLN A 35 -33.65 -37.06 53.89
C GLN A 35 -33.69 -37.86 52.57
N ARG A 36 -34.74 -38.66 52.35
CA ARG A 36 -34.92 -39.42 51.10
C ARG A 36 -35.22 -38.50 49.89
N ALA A 37 -35.90 -37.38 50.11
CA ALA A 37 -36.15 -36.38 49.08
C ALA A 37 -34.85 -35.65 48.72
N ASP A 38 -34.07 -35.22 49.72
CA ASP A 38 -32.78 -34.57 49.54
C ASP A 38 -31.78 -35.49 48.81
N GLU A 39 -31.75 -36.78 49.14
CA GLU A 39 -30.88 -37.75 48.45
C GLU A 39 -31.28 -37.94 46.99
N ARG A 40 -32.59 -38.00 46.68
CA ARG A 40 -33.08 -38.06 45.29
C ARG A 40 -32.72 -36.79 44.53
N ASN A 41 -32.98 -35.62 45.12
CA ASN A 41 -32.65 -34.33 44.53
C ASN A 41 -31.15 -34.22 44.23
N ARG A 42 -30.28 -34.67 45.15
CA ARG A 42 -28.83 -34.71 44.91
C ARG A 42 -28.43 -35.63 43.75
N ARG A 43 -29.03 -36.82 43.65
CA ARG A 43 -28.76 -37.76 42.55
C ARG A 43 -29.26 -37.23 41.21
N GLU A 44 -30.42 -36.57 41.19
CA GLU A 44 -30.96 -35.92 40.00
C GLU A 44 -30.08 -34.74 39.56
N ALA A 45 -29.65 -33.89 40.51
CA ALA A 45 -28.72 -32.81 40.25
C ALA A 45 -27.38 -33.31 39.69
N GLN A 46 -26.82 -34.39 40.25
CA GLN A 46 -25.58 -35.00 39.73
C GLN A 46 -25.75 -35.57 38.31
N LYS A 47 -26.88 -36.24 38.03
CA LYS A 47 -27.18 -36.73 36.67
C LYS A 47 -27.37 -35.59 35.68
N ALA A 48 -28.04 -34.51 36.09
CA ALA A 48 -28.24 -33.32 35.28
C ALA A 48 -26.90 -32.63 34.98
N ALA A 49 -26.02 -32.47 35.97
CA ALA A 49 -24.68 -31.92 35.79
C ALA A 49 -23.85 -32.78 34.82
N ALA A 50 -23.80 -34.10 35.03
CA ALA A 50 -23.06 -35.01 34.14
C ALA A 50 -23.62 -35.03 32.70
N ARG A 51 -24.92 -34.79 32.52
CA ARG A 51 -25.52 -34.64 31.20
C ARG A 51 -25.13 -33.30 30.57
N ALA A 52 -25.21 -32.21 31.31
CA ALA A 52 -24.79 -30.89 30.86
C ALA A 52 -23.32 -30.86 30.45
N ASP A 53 -22.42 -31.50 31.23
CA ASP A 53 -21.00 -31.61 30.90
C ASP A 53 -20.76 -32.34 29.57
N ARG A 54 -21.49 -33.45 29.32
CA ARG A 54 -21.40 -34.19 28.05
C ARG A 54 -21.94 -33.38 26.87
N GLU A 55 -23.04 -32.65 27.07
CA GLU A 55 -23.61 -31.77 26.06
C GLU A 55 -22.64 -30.62 25.74
N ALA A 56 -22.02 -30.01 26.75
CA ALA A 56 -20.99 -28.98 26.59
C ALA A 56 -19.75 -29.51 25.86
N GLN A 57 -19.24 -30.69 26.22
CA GLN A 57 -18.10 -31.32 25.53
C GLN A 57 -18.41 -31.63 24.07
N ARG A 58 -19.61 -32.11 23.75
CA ARG A 58 -20.05 -32.35 22.37
C ARG A 58 -20.16 -31.06 21.58
N ALA A 59 -20.76 -30.01 22.16
CA ALA A 59 -20.88 -28.70 21.53
C ALA A 59 -19.49 -28.10 21.26
N TYR A 60 -18.55 -28.23 22.20
CA TYR A 60 -17.16 -27.83 22.02
C TYR A 60 -16.51 -28.57 20.84
N GLN A 61 -16.59 -29.90 20.80
CA GLN A 61 -16.02 -30.69 19.70
C GLN A 61 -16.63 -30.33 18.33
N GLN A 62 -17.95 -30.16 18.28
CA GLN A 62 -18.64 -29.73 17.04
C GLN A 62 -18.18 -28.35 16.58
N ALA A 63 -17.99 -27.39 17.50
CA ALA A 63 -17.48 -26.08 17.17
C ALA A 63 -16.04 -26.14 16.62
N ARG A 64 -15.17 -26.97 17.21
CA ARG A 64 -13.79 -27.18 16.71
C ARG A 64 -13.78 -27.84 15.33
N GLU A 65 -14.62 -28.85 15.10
CA GLU A 65 -14.76 -29.50 13.80
C GLU A 65 -15.31 -28.54 12.73
N ALA A 66 -16.28 -27.70 13.10
CA ALA A 66 -16.84 -26.69 12.19
C ALA A 66 -15.82 -25.62 11.78
N GLU A 67 -15.00 -25.14 12.71
CA GLU A 67 -13.93 -24.18 12.41
C GLU A 67 -12.87 -24.78 11.48
N VAL A 68 -12.48 -26.04 11.71
CA VAL A 68 -11.56 -26.77 10.83
C VAL A 68 -12.15 -26.97 9.44
N ALA A 69 -13.45 -27.26 9.35
CA ALA A 69 -14.14 -27.38 8.07
C ALA A 69 -14.18 -26.04 7.33
N ARG A 70 -14.45 -24.93 8.04
CA ARG A 70 -14.45 -23.57 7.47
C ARG A 70 -13.10 -23.20 6.88
N ARG A 71 -12.00 -23.36 7.64
CA ARG A 71 -10.64 -23.10 7.16
C ARG A 71 -10.23 -23.99 5.98
N THR A 72 -10.69 -25.24 5.97
CA THR A 72 -10.47 -26.13 4.82
C THR A 72 -11.21 -25.63 3.58
N ALA A 73 -12.46 -25.17 3.74
CA ALA A 73 -13.23 -24.58 2.64
C ALA A 73 -12.57 -23.31 2.08
N GLU A 74 -12.00 -22.44 2.93
CA GLU A 74 -11.24 -21.24 2.49
C GLU A 74 -10.02 -21.63 1.64
N ILE A 75 -9.29 -22.68 2.02
CA ILE A 75 -8.15 -23.22 1.24
C ILE A 75 -8.62 -23.78 -0.11
N GLU A 76 -9.74 -24.50 -0.13
CA GLU A 76 -10.32 -25.10 -1.34
C GLU A 76 -10.87 -24.03 -2.29
N GLU A 77 -11.54 -23.00 -1.77
CA GLU A 77 -12.02 -21.84 -2.51
C GLU A 77 -10.86 -21.09 -3.17
N ARG A 78 -9.77 -20.87 -2.44
CA ARG A 78 -8.56 -20.25 -2.99
C ARG A 78 -7.97 -21.05 -4.15
N VAL A 79 -7.96 -22.39 -4.07
CA VAL A 79 -7.50 -23.23 -5.18
C VAL A 79 -8.48 -23.18 -6.35
N ALA A 80 -9.79 -23.18 -6.09
CA ALA A 80 -10.81 -23.07 -7.13
C ALA A 80 -10.74 -21.73 -7.87
N GLU A 81 -10.41 -20.63 -7.18
CA GLU A 81 -10.15 -19.32 -7.77
C GLU A 81 -8.95 -19.38 -8.73
N LEU A 82 -7.82 -19.95 -8.30
CA LEU A 82 -6.63 -20.13 -9.15
C LEU A 82 -6.91 -21.03 -10.37
N GLN A 83 -7.72 -22.08 -10.19
CA GLN A 83 -8.14 -22.97 -11.29
C GLN A 83 -9.28 -22.39 -12.13
N GLY A 84 -9.81 -21.22 -11.78
CA GLY A 84 -10.92 -20.55 -12.45
C GLY A 84 -10.52 -19.28 -13.20
N VAL A 85 -9.23 -18.96 -13.29
CA VAL A 85 -8.72 -17.67 -13.81
C VAL A 85 -9.20 -17.38 -15.23
N LEU A 86 -9.13 -18.35 -16.15
CA LEU A 86 -9.61 -18.16 -17.52
C LEU A 86 -11.13 -17.97 -17.55
N ARG A 87 -11.87 -18.77 -16.78
CA ARG A 87 -13.34 -18.73 -16.75
C ARG A 87 -13.86 -17.43 -16.13
N ALA A 88 -13.20 -16.91 -15.11
CA ALA A 88 -13.50 -15.62 -14.50
C ALA A 88 -13.42 -14.52 -15.56
N ARG A 89 -12.35 -14.52 -16.38
CA ARG A 89 -12.22 -13.56 -17.48
C ARG A 89 -13.35 -13.68 -18.51
N LEU A 90 -13.70 -14.89 -18.94
CA LEU A 90 -14.78 -15.11 -19.93
C LEU A 90 -16.17 -14.66 -19.43
N SER A 91 -16.35 -14.58 -18.10
CA SER A 91 -17.58 -14.10 -17.48
C SER A 91 -17.66 -12.57 -17.38
N ALA A 92 -16.51 -11.89 -17.47
CA ALA A 92 -16.42 -10.43 -17.43
C ALA A 92 -16.60 -9.82 -18.82
N PRO A 93 -17.27 -8.65 -18.94
CA PRO A 93 -17.44 -8.00 -20.22
C PRO A 93 -16.09 -7.54 -20.78
N GLY A 94 -15.86 -7.76 -22.07
CA GLY A 94 -14.61 -7.40 -22.74
C GLY A 94 -14.27 -5.91 -22.66
N PHE A 95 -12.98 -5.61 -22.80
CA PHE A 95 -12.52 -4.23 -22.94
C PHE A 95 -13.02 -3.65 -24.27
N HIS A 96 -13.48 -2.41 -24.24
CA HIS A 96 -13.91 -1.67 -25.42
C HIS A 96 -13.42 -0.23 -25.30
N ILE A 97 -12.83 0.31 -26.37
CA ILE A 97 -12.24 1.64 -26.36
C ILE A 97 -13.25 2.74 -25.99
N ASP A 98 -14.53 2.57 -26.33
CA ASP A 98 -15.58 3.52 -25.95
C ASP A 98 -15.82 3.61 -24.44
N ARG A 99 -15.44 2.59 -23.65
CA ARG A 99 -15.52 2.68 -22.17
C ARG A 99 -14.57 3.71 -21.59
N LEU A 100 -13.56 4.12 -22.36
CA LEU A 100 -12.61 5.14 -21.93
C LEU A 100 -13.19 6.55 -22.03
N ARG A 101 -14.30 6.73 -22.74
CA ARG A 101 -14.99 8.02 -22.89
C ARG A 101 -15.62 8.42 -21.57
N ALA A 102 -15.37 9.65 -21.15
CA ALA A 102 -15.99 10.23 -19.97
C ALA A 102 -17.42 10.67 -20.26
N ALA A 103 -18.35 10.24 -19.41
CA ALA A 103 -19.70 10.77 -19.32
C ALA A 103 -19.78 11.67 -18.07
N VAL A 104 -20.13 12.94 -18.26
CA VAL A 104 -20.27 13.89 -17.13
C VAL A 104 -21.74 14.05 -16.79
N GLU A 105 -22.11 13.63 -15.59
CA GLU A 105 -23.39 13.95 -14.98
C GLU A 105 -23.19 15.10 -13.99
N ILE A 106 -23.67 16.30 -14.34
CA ILE A 106 -23.60 17.46 -13.46
C ILE A 106 -24.88 17.49 -12.61
N PRO A 107 -24.77 17.38 -11.28
CA PRO A 107 -25.93 17.47 -10.41
C PRO A 107 -26.57 18.86 -10.53
N PRO A 108 -27.89 19.00 -10.36
CA PRO A 108 -28.54 20.31 -10.41
C PRO A 108 -28.03 21.23 -9.28
N PHE A 109 -27.99 22.54 -9.54
CA PHE A 109 -27.58 23.55 -8.54
C PHE A 109 -28.55 23.56 -7.35
N GLN A 110 -28.02 23.43 -6.12
CA GLN A 110 -28.80 23.35 -4.88
C GLN A 110 -28.43 24.47 -3.90
N PRO A 111 -29.04 25.66 -4.00
CA PRO A 111 -28.71 26.83 -3.16
C PRO A 111 -29.23 26.77 -1.71
N GLY A 112 -30.06 25.79 -1.35
CA GLY A 112 -30.58 25.63 0.02
C GLY A 112 -31.29 26.89 0.56
N GLU A 113 -30.88 27.34 1.75
CA GLU A 113 -31.44 28.55 2.39
C GLU A 113 -31.17 29.83 1.61
N LEU A 114 -30.08 29.87 0.82
CA LEU A 114 -29.78 31.02 -0.03
C LEU A 114 -30.80 31.20 -1.16
N ALA A 115 -31.68 30.24 -1.46
CA ALA A 115 -32.78 30.48 -2.39
C ALA A 115 -33.93 31.28 -1.78
N ARG A 116 -34.00 31.41 -0.45
CA ARG A 116 -35.13 32.06 0.24
C ARG A 116 -34.81 33.51 0.54
N PRO A 117 -35.58 34.48 0.00
CA PRO A 117 -35.39 35.91 0.33
C PRO A 117 -35.64 36.18 1.81
N ILE A 118 -34.90 37.14 2.38
CA ILE A 118 -35.12 37.60 3.75
C ILE A 118 -36.42 38.41 3.80
N PRO A 119 -37.35 38.06 4.70
CA PRO A 119 -38.61 38.80 4.83
C PRO A 119 -38.35 40.20 5.39
N MET A 120 -38.90 41.22 4.73
CA MET A 120 -38.81 42.60 5.20
C MET A 120 -39.76 42.84 6.39
N PRO A 121 -39.37 43.70 7.36
CA PRO A 121 -40.23 44.02 8.50
C PRO A 121 -41.51 44.70 8.03
N ASP A 122 -42.64 44.26 8.56
CA ASP A 122 -43.96 44.81 8.25
C ASP A 122 -44.20 46.10 9.04
N PRO A 123 -44.43 47.26 8.39
CA PRO A 123 -44.71 48.53 9.05
C PRO A 123 -45.87 48.46 10.05
N ALA A 124 -46.86 47.58 9.83
CA ALA A 124 -48.02 47.46 10.70
C ALA A 124 -47.67 46.99 12.12
N ARG A 125 -46.58 46.23 12.28
CA ARG A 125 -46.15 45.68 13.59
C ARG A 125 -45.48 46.71 14.50
N TYR A 126 -45.11 47.87 13.96
CA TYR A 126 -44.42 48.94 14.67
C TYR A 126 -45.36 50.13 14.95
N GLN A 127 -46.66 49.98 14.73
CA GLN A 127 -47.64 51.03 15.01
C GLN A 127 -47.94 51.12 16.51
N VAL A 128 -47.85 52.33 17.06
CA VAL A 128 -48.26 52.64 18.43
C VAL A 128 -49.68 53.17 18.43
N ALA A 129 -50.57 52.56 19.21
CA ALA A 129 -51.96 52.99 19.32
C ALA A 129 -52.05 54.38 19.97
N ALA A 130 -52.89 55.25 19.39
CA ALA A 130 -53.12 56.58 19.95
C ALA A 130 -53.85 56.48 21.31
N PRO A 131 -53.51 57.34 22.29
CA PRO A 131 -54.20 57.37 23.56
C PRO A 131 -55.69 57.70 23.34
N SER A 132 -56.57 56.84 23.85
CA SER A 132 -58.03 56.95 23.70
C SER A 132 -58.74 56.82 25.05
N GLY A 133 -59.93 57.42 25.17
CA GLY A 133 -60.71 57.42 26.42
C GLY A 133 -60.07 58.26 27.55
N LEU A 134 -60.33 57.92 28.82
CA LEU A 134 -59.82 58.65 30.00
C LEU A 134 -58.28 58.75 30.05
N GLY A 135 -57.56 57.88 29.34
CA GLY A 135 -56.09 57.89 29.25
C GLY A 135 -55.50 59.07 28.47
N SER A 136 -56.27 59.76 27.62
CA SER A 136 -55.79 60.94 26.88
C SER A 136 -55.66 62.20 27.75
N PHE A 137 -56.24 62.19 28.97
CA PHE A 137 -56.23 63.30 29.92
C PHE A 137 -55.10 63.23 30.95
N ALA A 138 -54.29 62.15 30.94
CA ALA A 138 -53.17 62.03 31.87
C ALA A 138 -52.06 63.05 31.53
N PRO A 139 -51.48 63.74 32.54
CA PRO A 139 -50.43 64.73 32.30
C PRO A 139 -49.21 64.08 31.63
N GLY A 140 -48.83 64.60 30.47
CA GLY A 140 -47.73 64.07 29.65
C GLY A 140 -48.09 62.90 28.72
N ALA A 141 -49.35 62.47 28.63
CA ALA A 141 -49.77 61.36 27.77
C ALA A 141 -49.43 61.56 26.28
N HIS A 142 -49.60 62.79 25.77
CA HIS A 142 -49.25 63.12 24.40
C HIS A 142 -47.74 63.05 24.15
N SER A 143 -46.93 63.58 25.07
CA SER A 143 -45.47 63.52 24.99
C SER A 143 -44.94 62.08 25.07
N ARG A 144 -45.55 61.20 25.89
CA ARG A 144 -45.21 59.77 25.94
C ARG A 144 -45.58 59.05 24.65
N TYR A 145 -46.78 59.30 24.11
CA TYR A 145 -47.21 58.75 22.83
C TYR A 145 -46.28 59.16 21.68
N GLU A 146 -45.85 60.42 21.64
CA GLU A 146 -44.87 60.89 20.65
C GLU A 146 -43.50 60.22 20.81
N GLN A 147 -43.03 60.04 22.06
CA GLN A 147 -41.80 59.32 22.36
C GLN A 147 -41.89 57.83 21.96
N ASP A 148 -42.97 57.15 22.31
CA ASP A 148 -43.20 55.74 21.96
C ASP A 148 -43.31 55.56 20.44
N ARG A 149 -44.01 56.48 19.75
CA ARG A 149 -44.11 56.48 18.29
C ARG A 149 -42.75 56.71 17.63
N ALA A 150 -41.98 57.68 18.13
CA ALA A 150 -40.63 57.95 17.63
C ALA A 150 -39.69 56.76 17.87
N GLN A 151 -39.79 56.10 19.03
CA GLN A 151 -39.01 54.92 19.34
C GLN A 151 -39.39 53.72 18.46
N ALA A 152 -40.69 53.50 18.22
CA ALA A 152 -41.17 52.43 17.35
C ALA A 152 -40.76 52.65 15.88
N GLN A 153 -40.80 53.91 15.42
CA GLN A 153 -40.31 54.28 14.10
C GLN A 153 -38.78 54.07 13.98
N ALA A 154 -38.01 54.46 14.99
CA ALA A 154 -36.56 54.21 15.01
C ALA A 154 -36.22 52.71 15.01
N ARG A 155 -37.00 51.87 15.72
CA ARG A 155 -36.86 50.41 15.68
C ARG A 155 -37.19 49.85 14.29
N TYR A 156 -38.27 50.30 13.66
CA TYR A 156 -38.61 49.90 12.29
C TYR A 156 -37.50 50.27 11.30
N GLU A 157 -36.98 51.51 11.36
CA GLU A 157 -35.90 51.97 10.49
C GLU A 157 -34.58 51.22 10.72
N HIS A 158 -34.32 50.80 11.97
CA HIS A 158 -33.20 49.93 12.29
C HIS A 158 -33.38 48.53 11.71
N ASP A 159 -34.52 47.90 11.95
CA ASP A 159 -34.81 46.52 11.51
C ASP A 159 -34.91 46.43 9.99
N LEU A 160 -35.46 47.46 9.33
CA LEU A 160 -35.51 47.55 7.86
C LEU A 160 -34.10 47.63 7.27
N ARG A 161 -33.23 48.47 7.84
CA ARG A 161 -31.82 48.54 7.40
C ARG A 161 -31.09 47.23 7.63
N ALA A 162 -31.32 46.56 8.76
CA ALA A 162 -30.74 45.26 9.05
C ALA A 162 -31.22 44.18 8.07
N ALA A 163 -32.52 44.13 7.77
CA ALA A 163 -33.09 43.18 6.80
C ALA A 163 -32.59 43.43 5.37
N GLN A 164 -32.48 44.71 4.95
CA GLN A 164 -31.93 45.08 3.65
C GLN A 164 -30.45 44.72 3.52
N ALA A 165 -29.64 44.99 4.56
CA ALA A 165 -28.23 44.61 4.58
C ALA A 165 -28.07 43.09 4.51
N ALA A 166 -28.85 42.34 5.29
CA ALA A 166 -28.82 40.88 5.28
C ALA A 166 -29.28 40.31 3.93
N GLU A 167 -30.28 40.90 3.26
CA GLU A 167 -30.74 40.45 1.95
C GLU A 167 -29.68 40.72 0.87
N TYR A 168 -29.01 41.87 0.93
CA TYR A 168 -27.88 42.17 0.07
C TYR A 168 -26.75 41.15 0.27
N GLU A 169 -26.37 40.84 1.51
CA GLU A 169 -25.38 39.81 1.81
C GLU A 169 -25.79 38.42 1.30
N ARG A 170 -27.06 38.01 1.52
CA ARG A 170 -27.58 36.74 1.01
C ARG A 170 -27.46 36.67 -0.51
N GLN A 171 -27.81 37.74 -1.21
CA GLN A 171 -27.76 37.78 -2.67
C GLN A 171 -26.32 37.73 -3.20
N GLN A 172 -25.37 38.40 -2.54
CA GLN A 172 -23.95 38.27 -2.87
C GLN A 172 -23.48 36.82 -2.70
N ARG A 173 -23.77 36.19 -1.55
CA ARG A 173 -23.41 34.78 -1.29
C ARG A 173 -24.07 33.81 -2.28
N TYR A 174 -25.33 34.05 -2.66
CA TYR A 174 -26.02 33.25 -3.68
C TYR A 174 -25.33 33.36 -5.04
N ASN A 175 -25.03 34.58 -5.48
CA ASN A 175 -24.39 34.81 -6.79
C ASN A 175 -22.97 34.23 -6.84
N ASP A 176 -22.20 34.37 -5.75
CA ASP A 176 -20.87 33.79 -5.66
C ASP A 176 -20.91 32.26 -5.65
N TYR A 177 -21.86 31.66 -4.93
CA TYR A 177 -22.04 30.20 -4.95
C TYR A 177 -22.50 29.69 -6.32
N HIS A 178 -23.44 30.38 -6.97
CA HIS A 178 -23.87 30.04 -8.33
C HIS A 178 -22.71 30.09 -9.31
N ARG A 179 -21.88 31.15 -9.24
CA ARG A 179 -20.70 31.29 -10.10
C ARG A 179 -19.68 30.17 -9.87
N GLN A 180 -19.38 29.84 -8.62
CA GLN A 180 -18.48 28.73 -8.28
C GLN A 180 -19.01 27.39 -8.81
N PHE A 181 -20.33 27.16 -8.69
CA PHE A 181 -20.95 25.97 -9.25
C PHE A 181 -20.85 25.91 -10.77
N GLU A 182 -21.10 27.03 -11.47
CA GLU A 182 -20.95 27.10 -12.93
C GLU A 182 -19.51 26.90 -13.39
N GLU A 183 -18.53 27.52 -12.71
CA GLU A 183 -17.10 27.33 -12.96
C GLU A 183 -16.70 25.88 -12.78
N TRP A 184 -17.09 25.25 -11.66
CA TRP A 184 -16.87 23.83 -11.42
C TRP A 184 -17.53 22.95 -12.50
N ALA A 185 -18.80 23.19 -12.81
CA ALA A 185 -19.56 22.43 -13.80
C ALA A 185 -18.93 22.53 -15.20
N ASN A 186 -18.51 23.72 -15.60
CA ASN A 186 -17.82 23.93 -16.88
C ASN A 186 -16.44 23.28 -16.90
N GLY A 187 -15.70 23.33 -15.78
CA GLY A 187 -14.45 22.58 -15.60
C GLY A 187 -14.65 21.08 -15.82
N GLN A 188 -15.65 20.47 -15.18
CA GLN A 188 -15.97 19.05 -15.36
C GLN A 188 -16.31 18.69 -16.81
N ARG A 189 -17.09 19.53 -17.51
CA ARG A 189 -17.37 19.32 -18.95
C ARG A 189 -16.11 19.42 -19.80
N ALA A 190 -15.25 20.39 -19.53
CA ALA A 190 -14.02 20.62 -20.29
C ALA A 190 -13.05 19.43 -20.14
N LEU A 191 -12.84 18.98 -18.90
CA LEU A 191 -12.10 17.75 -18.56
C LEU A 191 -12.56 16.54 -19.37
N ALA A 192 -13.87 16.28 -19.38
CA ALA A 192 -14.40 15.13 -20.11
C ALA A 192 -14.33 15.30 -21.62
N ALA A 193 -14.51 16.52 -22.13
CA ALA A 193 -14.31 16.81 -23.56
C ALA A 193 -12.85 16.53 -23.95
N GLN A 194 -11.88 17.01 -23.18
CA GLN A 194 -10.45 16.77 -23.41
C GLN A 194 -10.12 15.27 -23.38
N ARG A 195 -10.62 14.52 -22.39
CA ARG A 195 -10.43 13.06 -22.34
C ARG A 195 -11.07 12.37 -23.55
N ASN A 196 -12.27 12.77 -23.96
CA ASN A 196 -12.94 12.22 -25.13
C ASN A 196 -12.19 12.53 -26.43
N ASP A 197 -11.61 13.73 -26.55
CA ASP A 197 -10.77 14.12 -27.68
C ASP A 197 -9.49 13.27 -27.75
N GLN A 198 -8.89 12.92 -26.61
CA GLN A 198 -7.75 12.00 -26.54
C GLN A 198 -8.14 10.57 -26.94
N VAL A 199 -9.31 10.08 -26.52
CA VAL A 199 -9.84 8.80 -27.00
C VAL A 199 -10.03 8.83 -28.52
N ASP A 200 -10.57 9.92 -29.07
CA ASP A 200 -10.74 10.08 -30.51
C ASP A 200 -9.41 10.10 -31.25
N ASP A 201 -8.38 10.71 -30.66
CA ASP A 201 -7.04 10.69 -31.24
C ASP A 201 -6.42 9.30 -31.25
N LEU A 202 -6.52 8.58 -30.14
CA LEU A 202 -6.09 7.18 -30.05
C LEU A 202 -6.82 6.31 -31.08
N VAL A 203 -8.15 6.44 -31.22
CA VAL A 203 -8.93 5.72 -32.24
C VAL A 203 -8.41 6.02 -33.65
N ARG A 204 -8.10 7.29 -33.96
CA ARG A 204 -7.54 7.67 -35.27
C ARG A 204 -6.15 7.05 -35.50
N ARG A 205 -5.26 7.08 -34.50
CA ARG A 205 -3.91 6.50 -34.59
C ARG A 205 -3.94 4.98 -34.73
N LEU A 206 -4.84 4.31 -34.02
CA LEU A 206 -5.08 2.87 -34.16
C LEU A 206 -5.58 2.50 -35.56
N ALA A 207 -6.55 3.27 -36.10
CA ALA A 207 -7.02 3.08 -37.47
C ALA A 207 -5.91 3.31 -38.52
N ALA A 208 -5.01 4.25 -38.25
CA ALA A 208 -3.82 4.49 -39.06
C ALA A 208 -2.71 3.43 -38.87
N ARG A 209 -2.90 2.48 -37.94
CA ARG A 209 -1.95 1.42 -37.55
C ARG A 209 -0.59 1.95 -37.09
N ASP A 210 -0.62 3.04 -36.34
CA ASP A 210 0.56 3.60 -35.70
C ASP A 210 1.10 2.63 -34.63
N PRO A 211 2.36 2.14 -34.74
CA PRO A 211 2.92 1.15 -33.81
C PRO A 211 2.89 1.58 -32.35
N GLU A 212 3.23 2.84 -32.05
CA GLU A 212 3.27 3.34 -30.67
C GLU A 212 1.86 3.36 -30.05
N ALA A 213 0.85 3.81 -30.82
CA ALA A 213 -0.54 3.81 -30.36
C ALA A 213 -1.08 2.39 -30.16
N ILE A 214 -0.66 1.43 -30.99
CA ILE A 214 -1.02 0.01 -30.85
C ILE A 214 -0.40 -0.58 -29.58
N GLU A 215 0.88 -0.30 -29.32
CA GLU A 215 1.59 -0.72 -28.12
C GLU A 215 0.92 -0.17 -26.86
N ASP A 216 0.70 1.14 -26.80
CA ASP A 216 0.01 1.81 -25.68
C ASP A 216 -1.40 1.26 -25.46
N TYR A 217 -2.15 1.03 -26.54
CA TYR A 217 -3.49 0.46 -26.47
C TYR A 217 -3.48 -0.93 -25.84
N PHE A 218 -2.66 -1.85 -26.35
CA PHE A 218 -2.66 -3.23 -25.87
C PHE A 218 -1.99 -3.39 -24.50
N GLU A 219 -0.98 -2.59 -24.18
CA GLU A 219 -0.45 -2.51 -22.80
C GLU A 219 -1.54 -2.05 -21.84
N GLY A 220 -2.29 -1.02 -22.23
CA GLY A 220 -3.40 -0.51 -21.46
C GLY A 220 -4.58 -1.48 -21.33
N VAL A 221 -4.85 -2.32 -22.34
CA VAL A 221 -5.81 -3.44 -22.26
C VAL A 221 -5.41 -4.43 -21.16
N LEU A 222 -4.13 -4.77 -21.08
CA LEU A 222 -3.61 -5.68 -20.05
C LEU A 222 -3.65 -5.06 -18.65
N LEU A 223 -3.36 -3.76 -18.55
CA LEU A 223 -3.46 -3.02 -17.29
C LEU A 223 -4.92 -2.87 -16.81
N ALA A 224 -5.85 -2.63 -17.73
CA ALA A 224 -7.27 -2.51 -17.44
C ALA A 224 -7.98 -3.86 -17.26
N SER A 225 -7.24 -4.96 -17.33
CA SER A 225 -7.76 -6.31 -17.13
C SER A 225 -8.30 -6.47 -15.69
N PRO A 226 -9.58 -6.81 -15.51
CA PRO A 226 -10.20 -6.87 -14.19
C PRO A 226 -9.73 -8.09 -13.39
N ASP A 227 -9.56 -7.94 -12.08
CA ASP A 227 -9.58 -9.04 -11.08
C ASP A 227 -8.63 -10.22 -11.38
N TRP A 228 -7.32 -9.97 -11.34
CA TRP A 228 -6.35 -11.05 -11.16
C TRP A 228 -6.35 -11.52 -9.69
N PRO A 229 -6.21 -12.84 -9.42
CA PRO A 229 -6.12 -13.31 -8.05
C PRO A 229 -4.92 -12.71 -7.30
N GLU A 230 -4.95 -12.71 -5.97
CA GLU A 230 -3.82 -12.24 -5.16
C GLU A 230 -2.49 -12.95 -5.54
N GLY A 231 -1.38 -12.20 -5.59
CA GLY A 231 -0.05 -12.74 -5.91
C GLY A 231 0.32 -12.76 -7.40
N PHE A 232 -0.51 -12.15 -8.25
CA PHE A 232 -0.23 -11.91 -9.67
C PHE A 232 0.36 -10.50 -9.87
N SER A 233 1.20 -10.35 -10.89
CA SER A 233 1.83 -9.08 -11.27
C SER A 233 1.07 -8.45 -12.45
N ASP A 234 1.06 -7.13 -12.51
CA ASP A 234 0.57 -6.35 -13.65
C ASP A 234 1.68 -6.01 -14.67
N GLN A 235 2.92 -6.44 -14.39
CA GLN A 235 4.08 -6.11 -15.21
C GLN A 235 4.02 -6.79 -16.58
N SER A 236 3.86 -5.96 -17.60
CA SER A 236 3.87 -6.36 -19.01
C SER A 236 4.82 -5.47 -19.80
N THR A 237 5.43 -6.02 -20.84
CA THR A 237 6.12 -5.25 -21.87
C THR A 237 5.55 -5.66 -23.21
N VAL A 238 5.15 -4.67 -24.01
CA VAL A 238 4.44 -4.88 -25.29
C VAL A 238 5.27 -4.25 -26.40
N ALA A 239 5.39 -4.94 -27.53
CA ALA A 239 6.00 -4.41 -28.75
C ALA A 239 5.21 -4.88 -29.98
N PHE A 240 5.09 -4.03 -31.01
CA PHE A 240 4.32 -4.32 -32.21
C PHE A 240 5.19 -4.40 -33.46
N ASP A 241 5.18 -5.57 -34.12
CA ASP A 241 5.78 -5.77 -35.44
C ASP A 241 4.78 -5.42 -36.53
N ALA A 242 4.92 -4.22 -37.10
CA ALA A 242 4.04 -3.71 -38.15
C ALA A 242 4.08 -4.55 -39.44
N ALA A 243 5.22 -5.18 -39.77
CA ALA A 243 5.35 -5.97 -40.99
C ALA A 243 4.59 -7.30 -40.88
N GLY A 244 4.65 -7.93 -39.70
CA GLY A 244 3.95 -9.17 -39.40
C GLY A 244 2.55 -8.99 -38.80
N ARG A 245 2.14 -7.75 -38.50
CA ARG A 245 0.95 -7.42 -37.70
C ARG A 245 0.87 -8.27 -36.44
N GLN A 246 2.03 -8.42 -35.79
CA GLN A 246 2.24 -9.33 -34.67
C GLN A 246 2.55 -8.54 -33.41
N LEU A 247 1.80 -8.79 -32.36
CA LEU A 247 2.09 -8.24 -31.03
C LEU A 247 3.01 -9.21 -30.28
N VAL A 248 4.08 -8.71 -29.66
CA VAL A 248 4.94 -9.48 -28.77
C VAL A 248 4.75 -8.95 -27.35
N VAL A 249 4.38 -9.85 -26.44
CA VAL A 249 4.05 -9.52 -25.05
C VAL A 249 4.91 -10.35 -24.12
N ASP A 250 5.72 -9.70 -23.30
CA ASP A 250 6.42 -10.31 -22.18
C ASP A 250 5.65 -9.98 -20.89
N HIS A 251 5.12 -10.97 -20.20
CA HIS A 251 4.26 -10.78 -19.03
C HIS A 251 4.76 -11.57 -17.82
N GLU A 252 4.75 -10.94 -16.65
CA GLU A 252 5.14 -11.61 -15.41
C GLU A 252 4.01 -12.52 -14.88
N LEU A 253 4.30 -13.80 -14.74
CA LEU A 253 3.39 -14.82 -14.23
C LEU A 253 3.64 -15.11 -12.75
N PRO A 254 2.66 -15.64 -12.01
CA PRO A 254 2.83 -15.97 -10.59
C PRO A 254 3.81 -17.12 -10.38
N THR A 255 4.56 -17.08 -9.28
CA THR A 255 5.39 -18.21 -8.82
C THR A 255 4.53 -19.32 -8.20
N VAL A 256 5.12 -20.50 -7.93
CA VAL A 256 4.41 -21.63 -7.30
C VAL A 256 3.92 -21.33 -5.87
N ASP A 257 4.37 -20.22 -5.28
CA ASP A 257 4.03 -19.82 -3.91
C ASP A 257 2.58 -19.33 -3.79
N VAL A 258 1.95 -18.92 -4.88
CA VAL A 258 0.52 -18.58 -4.88
C VAL A 258 -0.37 -19.79 -4.61
N VAL A 259 0.12 -21.01 -4.89
CA VAL A 259 -0.61 -22.25 -4.61
C VAL A 259 -0.41 -22.62 -3.14
N PRO A 260 -1.49 -22.64 -2.31
CA PRO A 260 -1.35 -22.88 -0.88
C PRO A 260 -0.59 -24.17 -0.57
N ALA A 261 0.34 -24.11 0.40
CA ALA A 261 1.12 -25.28 0.80
C ALA A 261 0.29 -26.29 1.61
N VAL A 262 -0.78 -25.82 2.26
CA VAL A 262 -1.72 -26.63 3.04
C VAL A 262 -2.83 -27.14 2.12
N ALA A 263 -3.16 -28.43 2.21
CA ALA A 263 -4.27 -29.04 1.48
C ALA A 263 -5.58 -28.97 2.26
N ARG A 264 -5.54 -29.22 3.57
CA ARG A 264 -6.69 -29.18 4.48
C ARG A 264 -6.27 -29.07 5.93
N MET A 265 -7.19 -28.62 6.77
CA MET A 265 -7.05 -28.65 8.23
C MET A 265 -7.61 -29.96 8.80
N ARG A 266 -6.99 -30.48 9.86
CA ARG A 266 -7.49 -31.67 10.58
C ARG A 266 -7.52 -31.41 12.08
N TYR A 267 -8.67 -31.66 12.71
CA TYR A 267 -8.77 -31.65 14.17
C TYR A 267 -8.30 -32.99 14.76
N VAL A 268 -7.35 -32.94 15.69
CA VAL A 268 -6.83 -34.09 16.43
C VAL A 268 -7.42 -34.10 17.83
N LYS A 269 -8.43 -34.94 18.03
CA LYS A 269 -9.22 -35.03 19.28
C LYS A 269 -8.40 -35.40 20.52
N THR A 270 -7.32 -36.15 20.35
CA THR A 270 -6.47 -36.61 21.47
C THR A 270 -5.65 -35.49 22.07
N ASP A 271 -5.21 -34.55 21.23
CA ASP A 271 -4.27 -33.48 21.60
C ASP A 271 -4.99 -32.12 21.70
N ASP A 272 -6.29 -32.08 21.37
CA ASP A 272 -7.12 -30.87 21.21
C ASP A 272 -6.47 -29.80 20.33
N GLN A 273 -5.88 -30.24 19.22
CA GLN A 273 -5.09 -29.39 18.34
C GLN A 273 -5.55 -29.49 16.88
N GLU A 274 -5.39 -28.39 16.17
CA GLU A 274 -5.50 -28.34 14.71
C GLU A 274 -4.14 -28.70 14.10
N LYS A 275 -4.14 -29.60 13.13
CA LYS A 275 -2.94 -29.96 12.36
C LYS A 275 -3.18 -29.70 10.88
N GLU A 276 -2.21 -29.07 10.25
CA GLU A 276 -2.18 -28.83 8.81
C GLU A 276 -1.76 -30.11 8.08
N VAL A 277 -2.53 -30.49 7.06
CA VAL A 277 -2.13 -31.54 6.14
C VAL A 277 -1.51 -30.87 4.93
N ALA A 278 -0.19 -31.06 4.76
CA ALA A 278 0.55 -30.50 3.63
C ALA A 278 0.02 -31.05 2.29
N ARG A 279 -0.09 -30.17 1.29
CA ARG A 279 -0.36 -30.52 -0.10
C ARG A 279 0.89 -31.14 -0.71
N THR A 280 0.72 -32.19 -1.51
CA THR A 280 1.86 -32.86 -2.12
C THR A 280 2.56 -31.94 -3.14
N ALA A 281 3.87 -32.10 -3.31
CA ALA A 281 4.62 -31.33 -4.31
C ALA A 281 4.12 -31.60 -5.74
N THR A 282 3.58 -32.79 -6.02
CA THR A 282 3.00 -33.11 -7.33
C THR A 282 1.69 -32.37 -7.57
N ASP A 283 0.82 -32.30 -6.57
CA ASP A 283 -0.44 -31.56 -6.70
C ASP A 283 -0.18 -30.05 -6.86
N ARG A 284 0.73 -29.48 -6.05
CA ARG A 284 1.11 -28.06 -6.18
C ARG A 284 1.63 -27.72 -7.58
N ARG A 285 2.49 -28.58 -8.14
CA ARG A 285 3.00 -28.41 -9.51
C ARG A 285 1.92 -28.54 -10.57
N THR A 286 0.96 -29.44 -10.39
CA THR A 286 -0.13 -29.64 -11.33
C THR A 286 -1.05 -28.41 -11.36
N ILE A 287 -1.43 -27.90 -10.18
CA ILE A 287 -2.23 -26.68 -10.06
C ILE A 287 -1.48 -25.47 -10.63
N HIS A 288 -0.19 -25.31 -10.32
CA HIS A 288 0.59 -24.19 -10.85
C HIS A 288 0.78 -24.26 -12.37
N ARG A 289 1.04 -25.44 -12.92
CA ARG A 289 1.16 -25.63 -14.37
C ARG A 289 -0.15 -25.28 -15.10
N ASP A 290 -1.27 -25.76 -14.57
CA ASP A 290 -2.60 -25.42 -15.10
C ASP A 290 -2.85 -23.90 -15.00
N LEU A 291 -2.51 -23.29 -13.87
CA LEU A 291 -2.64 -21.85 -13.67
C LEU A 291 -1.83 -21.02 -14.69
N LEU A 292 -0.58 -21.41 -14.97
CA LEU A 292 0.24 -20.74 -15.98
C LEU A 292 -0.40 -20.82 -17.38
N ALA A 293 -0.95 -21.98 -17.74
CA ALA A 293 -1.65 -22.15 -19.01
C ALA A 293 -2.95 -21.32 -19.07
N GLN A 294 -3.75 -21.32 -18.00
CA GLN A 294 -4.95 -20.49 -17.90
C GLN A 294 -4.64 -19.00 -18.00
N SER A 295 -3.56 -18.55 -17.34
CA SER A 295 -3.12 -17.16 -17.38
C SER A 295 -2.70 -16.75 -18.79
N ALA A 296 -1.95 -17.61 -19.49
CA ALA A 296 -1.55 -17.37 -20.87
C ALA A 296 -2.76 -17.26 -21.81
N LEU A 297 -3.70 -18.20 -21.72
CA LEU A 297 -4.93 -18.16 -22.52
C LEU A 297 -5.81 -16.95 -22.19
N ARG A 298 -5.87 -16.55 -20.91
CA ARG A 298 -6.59 -15.37 -20.46
C ARG A 298 -6.02 -14.09 -21.08
N ILE A 299 -4.70 -13.93 -21.06
CA ILE A 299 -4.00 -12.78 -21.68
C ILE A 299 -4.26 -12.76 -23.19
N LEU A 300 -4.13 -13.90 -23.87
CA LEU A 300 -4.44 -13.99 -25.31
C LEU A 300 -5.91 -13.61 -25.59
N ALA A 301 -6.84 -14.09 -24.77
CA ALA A 301 -8.25 -13.74 -24.90
C ALA A 301 -8.50 -12.24 -24.68
N GLU A 302 -7.82 -11.61 -23.72
CA GLU A 302 -7.90 -10.18 -23.49
C GLU A 302 -7.48 -9.37 -24.71
N LEU A 303 -6.33 -9.69 -25.29
CA LEU A 303 -5.78 -9.01 -26.44
C LEU A 303 -6.67 -9.21 -27.69
N PHE A 304 -7.05 -10.45 -28.00
CA PHE A 304 -7.88 -10.73 -29.18
C PHE A 304 -9.33 -10.24 -29.05
N PHE A 305 -9.89 -10.18 -27.84
CA PHE A 305 -11.24 -9.62 -27.62
C PHE A 305 -11.26 -8.10 -27.58
N ALA A 306 -10.13 -7.45 -27.27
CA ALA A 306 -9.99 -6.01 -27.40
C ALA A 306 -9.75 -5.58 -28.87
N ASP A 307 -9.21 -6.48 -29.71
CA ASP A 307 -8.94 -6.21 -31.12
C ASP A 307 -10.19 -6.26 -32.03
N HIS A 308 -11.05 -5.24 -31.89
CA HIS A 308 -12.29 -5.10 -32.69
C HIS A 308 -12.02 -4.73 -34.15
N GLU A 309 -10.99 -3.93 -34.40
CA GLU A 309 -10.59 -3.48 -35.74
C GLU A 309 -9.75 -4.53 -36.50
N GLY A 310 -9.47 -5.67 -35.85
CA GLY A 310 -8.72 -6.78 -36.42
C GLY A 310 -7.29 -6.36 -36.82
N ILE A 311 -6.64 -5.54 -36.00
CA ILE A 311 -5.28 -5.02 -36.15
C ILE A 311 -4.26 -6.16 -36.13
N LEU A 312 -4.45 -7.15 -35.27
CA LEU A 312 -3.51 -8.22 -34.99
C LEU A 312 -3.79 -9.46 -35.85
N ASP A 313 -2.77 -9.95 -36.55
CA ASP A 313 -2.82 -11.25 -37.21
C ASP A 313 -2.33 -12.37 -36.26
N SER A 314 -1.41 -12.05 -35.35
CA SER A 314 -0.93 -12.98 -34.32
C SER A 314 -0.40 -12.28 -33.06
N VAL A 315 -0.32 -13.04 -31.97
CA VAL A 315 0.29 -12.61 -30.70
C VAL A 315 1.33 -13.64 -30.28
N VAL A 316 2.53 -13.17 -29.95
CA VAL A 316 3.57 -13.95 -29.25
C VAL A 316 3.51 -13.54 -27.78
N LEU A 317 3.17 -14.49 -26.92
CA LEU A 317 3.14 -14.28 -25.48
C LEU A 317 4.27 -15.05 -24.82
N ASN A 318 5.11 -14.36 -24.05
CA ASN A 318 6.15 -14.95 -23.22
C ASN A 318 5.85 -14.68 -21.74
N GLY A 319 5.53 -15.73 -21.00
CA GLY A 319 5.30 -15.66 -19.57
C GLY A 319 6.58 -15.92 -18.79
N PHE A 320 7.02 -14.97 -17.96
CA PHE A 320 8.24 -15.10 -17.15
C PHE A 320 7.96 -14.99 -15.66
N VAL A 321 8.89 -15.50 -14.86
CA VAL A 321 8.97 -15.23 -13.41
C VAL A 321 10.32 -14.59 -13.11
N GLN A 322 10.35 -13.70 -12.11
CA GLN A 322 11.62 -13.22 -11.54
C GLN A 322 12.19 -14.33 -10.65
N ALA A 323 13.34 -14.88 -11.05
CA ALA A 323 14.00 -15.96 -10.32
C ALA A 323 15.53 -15.78 -10.34
N ILE A 324 16.21 -16.34 -9.36
CA ILE A 324 17.67 -16.42 -9.37
C ILE A 324 18.05 -17.55 -10.32
N ASP A 325 18.83 -17.23 -11.34
CA ASP A 325 19.37 -18.23 -12.27
C ASP A 325 20.34 -19.16 -11.51
N PRO A 326 20.07 -20.48 -11.42
CA PRO A 326 20.93 -21.43 -10.72
C PRO A 326 22.35 -21.52 -11.30
N ALA A 327 22.53 -21.20 -12.59
CA ALA A 327 23.83 -21.29 -13.26
C ALA A 327 24.71 -20.07 -12.97
N THR A 328 24.12 -18.88 -12.81
CA THR A 328 24.86 -17.61 -12.65
C THR A 328 24.73 -16.99 -11.26
N GLY A 329 23.76 -17.43 -10.45
CA GLY A 329 23.47 -16.89 -9.13
C GLY A 329 22.90 -15.47 -9.13
N ARG A 330 22.54 -14.94 -10.31
CA ARG A 330 22.02 -13.57 -10.48
C ARG A 330 20.49 -13.59 -10.60
N PRO A 331 19.78 -12.58 -10.07
CA PRO A 331 18.36 -12.42 -10.36
C PRO A 331 18.15 -12.12 -11.84
N GLY A 332 17.13 -12.73 -12.45
CA GLY A 332 16.77 -12.50 -13.84
C GLY A 332 15.41 -13.06 -14.21
N ARG A 333 14.97 -12.77 -15.44
CA ARG A 333 13.71 -13.30 -15.99
C ARG A 333 13.90 -14.74 -16.45
N THR A 334 13.11 -15.66 -15.90
CA THR A 334 13.01 -17.01 -16.45
C THR A 334 11.66 -17.23 -17.10
N TYR A 335 11.67 -17.50 -18.41
CA TYR A 335 10.47 -17.78 -19.18
C TYR A 335 9.97 -19.20 -18.94
N LEU A 336 8.72 -19.31 -18.47
CA LEU A 336 8.02 -20.56 -18.18
C LEU A 336 7.01 -20.92 -19.25
N VAL A 337 6.53 -19.93 -20.01
CA VAL A 337 5.54 -20.08 -21.08
C VAL A 337 6.02 -19.30 -22.30
N THR A 338 5.92 -19.89 -23.48
CA THR A 338 5.91 -19.12 -24.74
C THR A 338 4.90 -19.73 -25.71
N VAL A 339 4.09 -18.89 -26.34
CA VAL A 339 3.09 -19.32 -27.32
C VAL A 339 2.95 -18.28 -28.42
N THR A 340 2.79 -18.73 -29.65
CA THR A 340 2.44 -17.88 -30.79
C THR A 340 1.04 -18.25 -31.25
N ALA A 341 0.06 -17.40 -30.98
CA ALA A 341 -1.34 -17.62 -31.34
C ALA A 341 -1.72 -16.77 -32.55
N ARG A 342 -2.34 -17.38 -33.57
CA ARG A 342 -2.93 -16.64 -34.70
C ARG A 342 -4.37 -16.24 -34.38
N ALA A 343 -4.76 -15.02 -34.75
CA ALA A 343 -6.07 -14.49 -34.45
C ALA A 343 -7.22 -15.36 -35.01
N GLN A 344 -7.08 -15.84 -36.25
CA GLN A 344 -8.09 -16.67 -36.90
C GLN A 344 -8.28 -18.02 -36.20
N GLU A 345 -7.18 -18.70 -35.88
CA GLU A 345 -7.20 -20.00 -35.19
C GLU A 345 -7.77 -19.86 -33.78
N PHE A 346 -7.33 -18.84 -33.04
CA PHE A 346 -7.76 -18.59 -31.66
C PHE A 346 -9.26 -18.29 -31.55
N ARG A 347 -9.83 -17.51 -32.47
CA ARG A 347 -11.26 -17.17 -32.50
C ARG A 347 -12.19 -18.38 -32.69
N HIS A 348 -11.69 -19.49 -33.23
CA HIS A 348 -12.44 -20.72 -33.38
C HIS A 348 -12.38 -21.65 -32.15
N ILE A 349 -11.57 -21.31 -31.15
CA ILE A 349 -11.44 -22.09 -29.91
C ILE A 349 -12.58 -21.74 -28.95
N GLY A 350 -13.34 -22.75 -28.53
CA GLY A 350 -14.33 -22.61 -27.45
C GLY A 350 -13.66 -22.59 -26.08
N LEU A 351 -13.08 -21.44 -25.70
CA LEU A 351 -12.29 -21.26 -24.47
C LEU A 351 -13.05 -21.64 -23.17
N ASP A 352 -14.38 -21.68 -23.20
CA ASP A 352 -15.24 -22.10 -22.08
C ASP A 352 -15.17 -23.61 -21.76
N ARG A 353 -14.64 -24.42 -22.68
CA ARG A 353 -14.68 -25.91 -22.62
C ARG A 353 -13.32 -26.57 -22.77
N VAL A 354 -12.24 -25.80 -22.91
CA VAL A 354 -10.91 -26.34 -23.12
C VAL A 354 -10.23 -26.71 -21.81
N ASP A 355 -9.42 -27.76 -21.85
CA ASP A 355 -8.32 -27.95 -20.90
C ASP A 355 -7.21 -26.97 -21.28
N ALA A 356 -6.78 -26.11 -20.35
CA ALA A 356 -5.91 -25.00 -20.66
C ALA A 356 -4.52 -25.46 -21.13
N VAL A 357 -3.98 -26.50 -20.51
CA VAL A 357 -2.67 -27.05 -20.87
C VAL A 357 -2.72 -27.69 -22.27
N ALA A 358 -3.72 -28.54 -22.53
CA ALA A 358 -3.87 -29.19 -23.84
C ALA A 358 -4.14 -28.16 -24.95
N CYS A 359 -4.91 -27.10 -24.66
CA CYS A 359 -5.17 -26.02 -25.61
C CYS A 359 -3.89 -25.25 -25.96
N LEU A 360 -3.06 -24.95 -24.95
CA LEU A 360 -1.80 -24.25 -25.17
C LEU A 360 -0.82 -25.11 -26.00
N GLU A 361 -0.72 -26.40 -25.69
CA GLU A 361 0.11 -27.36 -26.43
C GLU A 361 -0.36 -27.54 -27.88
N ALA A 362 -1.68 -27.51 -28.13
CA ALA A 362 -2.25 -27.58 -29.48
C ALA A 362 -1.93 -26.36 -30.35
N MET A 363 -1.67 -25.19 -29.75
CA MET A 363 -1.21 -23.98 -30.44
C MET A 363 0.32 -23.94 -30.61
N GLU A 364 0.99 -25.08 -30.51
CA GLU A 364 2.46 -25.20 -30.50
C GLU A 364 3.12 -24.38 -29.37
N GLY A 365 2.34 -24.04 -28.33
CA GLY A 365 2.83 -23.38 -27.14
C GLY A 365 3.71 -24.32 -26.33
N THR A 366 4.74 -23.75 -25.71
CA THR A 366 5.65 -24.50 -24.84
C THR A 366 5.49 -24.03 -23.40
N LEU A 367 5.31 -25.00 -22.51
CA LEU A 367 5.07 -24.81 -21.09
C LEU A 367 6.12 -25.62 -20.32
N SER A 368 6.74 -24.99 -19.33
CA SER A 368 7.71 -25.68 -18.47
C SER A 368 7.09 -26.91 -17.79
N THR A 369 7.73 -28.06 -17.94
CA THR A 369 7.29 -29.31 -17.30
C THR A 369 7.56 -29.34 -15.80
N ARG A 370 8.44 -28.46 -15.31
CA ARG A 370 8.76 -28.24 -13.89
C ARG A 370 8.82 -26.75 -13.61
N PRO A 371 7.68 -26.07 -13.47
CA PRO A 371 7.66 -24.64 -13.21
C PRO A 371 8.23 -24.29 -11.81
N ASP A 372 8.34 -25.28 -10.92
CA ASP A 372 9.03 -25.20 -9.62
C ASP A 372 10.57 -25.20 -9.73
N ARG A 373 11.11 -25.66 -10.85
CA ARG A 373 12.55 -25.66 -11.16
C ARG A 373 12.74 -25.03 -12.53
N PRO A 374 12.89 -23.69 -12.62
CA PRO A 374 12.88 -22.96 -13.87
C PRO A 374 13.92 -23.54 -14.84
N THR A 375 13.46 -24.40 -15.74
CA THR A 375 14.24 -24.85 -16.88
C THR A 375 13.78 -23.94 -18.01
N PRO A 376 14.61 -22.98 -18.46
CA PRO A 376 14.15 -21.91 -19.33
C PRO A 376 13.63 -22.48 -20.63
N VAL A 377 12.39 -22.11 -20.98
CA VAL A 377 11.85 -22.36 -22.31
C VAL A 377 12.53 -21.39 -23.28
N ARG A 378 12.97 -21.88 -24.46
CA ARG A 378 13.57 -20.99 -25.46
C ARG A 378 12.49 -20.09 -26.03
N THR A 379 12.61 -18.78 -25.81
CA THR A 379 11.74 -17.78 -26.43
C THR A 379 12.09 -17.63 -27.90
N THR A 380 11.08 -17.58 -28.77
CA THR A 380 11.27 -17.39 -30.20
C THR A 380 11.56 -15.92 -30.53
N ARG A 381 10.97 -14.99 -29.76
CA ARG A 381 11.05 -13.54 -29.95
C ARG A 381 10.74 -12.84 -28.62
N LEU A 382 11.41 -11.74 -28.29
CA LEU A 382 11.21 -10.94 -27.07
C LEU A 382 10.74 -9.53 -27.41
N ALA A 383 9.97 -8.88 -26.54
CA ALA A 383 9.44 -7.54 -26.81
C ALA A 383 10.58 -6.52 -27.03
N ASP A 384 11.58 -6.53 -26.15
CA ASP A 384 12.77 -5.65 -26.23
C ASP A 384 13.56 -5.79 -27.55
N SER A 385 13.51 -6.99 -28.16
CA SER A 385 14.19 -7.26 -29.44
C SER A 385 13.45 -6.71 -30.65
N VAL A 386 12.13 -6.54 -30.56
CA VAL A 386 11.29 -5.93 -31.61
C VAL A 386 11.39 -4.41 -31.55
N ALA A 387 11.40 -3.84 -30.33
CA ALA A 387 11.64 -2.42 -30.10
C ALA A 387 13.02 -1.94 -30.63
N SER A 388 13.99 -2.86 -30.77
CA SER A 388 15.36 -2.57 -31.21
C SER A 388 15.60 -2.65 -32.73
N ALA A 389 14.58 -2.89 -33.57
CA ALA A 389 14.73 -2.93 -35.03
C ALA A 389 14.46 -1.54 -35.65
N PRO A 390 15.48 -0.77 -36.09
CA PRO A 390 15.27 0.58 -36.58
C PRO A 390 14.76 0.57 -38.03
N ALA A 391 13.63 1.22 -38.29
CA ALA A 391 13.34 1.77 -39.61
C ALA A 391 14.27 2.98 -39.88
N PRO A 392 14.73 3.22 -41.13
CA PRO A 392 15.73 4.26 -41.39
C PRO A 392 15.11 5.65 -41.55
N ALA A 393 15.78 6.64 -40.92
CA ALA A 393 15.77 8.11 -41.12
C ALA A 393 15.11 8.93 -40.00
N PRO A 394 15.41 10.24 -39.89
CA PRO A 394 16.70 10.93 -39.91
C PRO A 394 17.04 11.48 -38.51
N THR A 395 18.31 11.80 -38.28
CA THR A 395 18.87 12.31 -37.02
C THR A 395 18.10 13.52 -36.45
N PRO A 396 17.51 13.45 -35.25
CA PRO A 396 17.31 14.62 -34.41
C PRO A 396 18.53 14.79 -33.51
N THR A 397 19.19 15.93 -33.65
CA THR A 397 20.18 16.41 -32.67
C THR A 397 19.47 16.63 -31.34
N PRO A 398 19.90 16.01 -30.23
CA PRO A 398 19.32 16.31 -28.92
C PRO A 398 19.65 17.76 -28.55
N PRO A 399 18.69 18.56 -28.05
CA PRO A 399 18.99 19.85 -27.47
C PRO A 399 19.85 19.64 -26.22
N ALA A 400 20.87 20.50 -26.06
CA ALA A 400 21.76 20.49 -24.91
C ALA A 400 20.98 20.62 -23.58
N PRO A 401 21.41 19.96 -22.50
CA PRO A 401 20.79 20.13 -21.19
C PRO A 401 20.96 21.58 -20.72
N PRO A 402 19.92 22.22 -20.16
CA PRO A 402 20.09 23.49 -19.46
C PRO A 402 21.01 23.28 -18.26
N GLY A 403 22.07 24.09 -18.17
CA GLY A 403 23.05 24.01 -17.11
C GLY A 403 22.43 24.18 -15.72
N ALA A 404 22.82 23.31 -14.80
CA ALA A 404 22.56 23.47 -13.37
C ALA A 404 23.35 24.68 -12.87
N GLY A 405 22.65 25.78 -12.62
CA GLY A 405 23.18 26.95 -11.93
C GLY A 405 22.88 26.87 -10.44
N ASP A 406 23.72 27.52 -9.61
CA ASP A 406 23.67 27.57 -8.15
C ASP A 406 22.42 28.30 -7.56
N ASP A 407 21.45 28.64 -8.41
CA ASP A 407 20.23 29.42 -8.11
C ASP A 407 18.96 28.54 -8.00
N ASP A 408 19.09 27.21 -8.03
CA ASP A 408 17.92 26.32 -7.91
C ASP A 408 17.35 26.32 -6.48
N PRO A 409 16.02 26.38 -6.31
CA PRO A 409 15.39 26.51 -4.99
C PRO A 409 15.55 25.21 -4.18
N ASP A 410 15.95 25.34 -2.92
CA ASP A 410 16.13 24.21 -2.00
C ASP A 410 14.77 23.77 -1.43
N LEU A 411 14.38 22.53 -1.77
CA LEU A 411 13.09 21.95 -1.38
C LEU A 411 12.98 21.73 0.14
N PHE A 412 14.10 21.71 0.89
CA PHE A 412 14.08 21.62 2.36
C PHE A 412 13.72 22.94 3.05
N VAL A 413 13.85 24.07 2.35
CA VAL A 413 13.74 25.42 2.93
C VAL A 413 12.63 26.25 2.28
N MET A 414 12.11 25.82 1.13
CA MET A 414 10.95 26.41 0.43
C MET A 414 9.67 26.36 1.29
N ASP A 415 8.82 27.40 1.20
CA ASP A 415 7.55 27.48 1.93
C ASP A 415 6.60 26.30 1.59
N PRO A 416 5.79 25.77 2.54
CA PRO A 416 4.89 24.64 2.27
C PRO A 416 3.92 24.90 1.12
N ILE A 417 3.39 26.12 1.01
CA ILE A 417 2.43 26.49 -0.03
C ILE A 417 3.16 26.60 -1.38
N GLU A 418 4.39 27.10 -1.39
CA GLU A 418 5.24 27.10 -2.59
C GLU A 418 5.59 25.67 -3.05
N PHE A 419 5.83 24.76 -2.10
CA PHE A 419 6.13 23.37 -2.39
C PHE A 419 4.90 22.63 -2.95
N GLU A 420 3.71 22.80 -2.36
CA GLU A 420 2.45 22.29 -2.91
C GLU A 420 2.19 22.82 -4.34
N ASN A 421 2.43 24.11 -4.57
CA ASN A 421 2.32 24.72 -5.89
C ASN A 421 3.36 24.19 -6.89
N LEU A 422 4.56 23.83 -6.43
CA LEU A 422 5.60 23.20 -7.26
C LEU A 422 5.18 21.78 -7.68
N ILE A 423 4.64 21.00 -6.75
CA ILE A 423 4.10 19.67 -7.03
C ILE A 423 2.92 19.77 -8.00
N ALA A 424 2.00 20.71 -7.79
CA ALA A 424 0.91 20.96 -8.72
C ALA A 424 1.40 21.36 -10.12
N GLN A 425 2.47 22.15 -10.22
CA GLN A 425 3.10 22.50 -11.50
C GLN A 425 3.78 21.29 -12.16
N LEU A 426 4.41 20.41 -11.38
CA LEU A 426 5.00 19.17 -11.88
C LEU A 426 3.94 18.30 -12.55
N PHE A 427 2.82 18.04 -11.86
CA PHE A 427 1.73 17.26 -12.44
C PHE A 427 1.12 17.91 -13.68
N ARG A 428 0.95 19.23 -13.70
CA ARG A 428 0.53 19.95 -14.93
C ARG A 428 1.51 19.77 -16.10
N ARG A 429 2.82 19.79 -15.83
CA ARG A 429 3.85 19.56 -16.87
C ARG A 429 4.00 18.11 -17.28
N MET A 430 3.49 17.18 -16.48
CA MET A 430 3.31 15.78 -16.86
C MET A 430 2.04 15.58 -17.70
N GLY A 431 1.30 16.65 -18.03
CA GLY A 431 0.08 16.60 -18.84
C GLY A 431 -1.19 16.40 -18.01
N MET A 432 -1.13 16.49 -16.67
CA MET A 432 -2.26 16.19 -15.79
C MET A 432 -3.13 17.41 -15.39
N GLU A 433 -4.41 17.11 -15.26
CA GLU A 433 -5.54 17.80 -14.60
C GLU A 433 -5.37 18.19 -13.13
N VAL A 434 -4.71 19.30 -12.78
CA VAL A 434 -4.49 19.61 -11.34
C VAL A 434 -5.45 20.66 -10.76
N ALA A 435 -6.26 20.23 -9.79
CA ALA A 435 -7.06 21.08 -8.91
C ALA A 435 -6.39 21.18 -7.52
N THR A 436 -6.05 22.40 -7.11
CA THR A 436 -5.57 22.69 -5.76
C THR A 436 -6.76 22.90 -4.83
N THR A 437 -6.93 22.03 -3.83
CA THR A 437 -7.99 22.15 -2.82
C THR A 437 -7.62 23.27 -1.85
N ALA A 438 -8.08 24.49 -2.13
CA ALA A 438 -7.83 25.63 -1.25
C ALA A 438 -8.51 25.44 0.11
N ARG A 439 -7.69 25.28 1.16
CA ARG A 439 -7.98 25.49 2.59
C ARG A 439 -9.46 25.34 3.01
N SER A 440 -9.85 24.15 3.47
CA SER A 440 -10.68 23.93 4.68
C SER A 440 -11.20 22.49 4.72
N GLY A 441 -10.97 21.77 5.82
CA GLY A 441 -11.86 20.70 6.29
C GLY A 441 -11.68 19.28 5.73
N ASP A 442 -11.11 19.08 4.55
CA ASP A 442 -10.98 17.74 3.98
C ASP A 442 -9.69 17.03 4.43
N GLN A 443 -9.84 15.75 4.75
CA GLN A 443 -8.95 14.94 5.57
C GLN A 443 -7.62 14.60 4.86
N GLY A 444 -6.72 15.58 4.75
CA GLY A 444 -5.31 15.38 4.45
C GLY A 444 -4.91 15.29 2.97
N VAL A 445 -5.72 15.79 2.04
CA VAL A 445 -5.37 15.89 0.60
C VAL A 445 -4.80 17.27 0.30
N ASP A 446 -3.60 17.31 -0.31
CA ASP A 446 -2.92 18.56 -0.63
C ASP A 446 -3.07 18.91 -2.13
N VAL A 447 -3.09 17.91 -3.01
CA VAL A 447 -3.30 18.09 -4.46
C VAL A 447 -4.17 16.96 -5.02
N VAL A 448 -5.15 17.29 -5.86
CA VAL A 448 -5.87 16.29 -6.68
C VAL A 448 -5.44 16.48 -8.13
N ALA A 449 -4.82 15.45 -8.70
CA ALA A 449 -4.40 15.41 -10.10
C ALA A 449 -5.24 14.37 -10.84
N VAL A 450 -5.84 14.75 -11.96
CA VAL A 450 -6.53 13.84 -12.87
C VAL A 450 -5.59 13.60 -14.04
N ASP A 451 -5.11 12.37 -14.17
CA ASP A 451 -4.41 11.98 -15.39
C ASP A 451 -5.46 11.82 -16.49
N PRO A 452 -5.43 12.67 -17.54
CA PRO A 452 -6.42 12.62 -18.60
C PRO A 452 -6.27 11.38 -19.47
N ASP A 453 -5.14 10.65 -19.38
CA ASP A 453 -4.89 9.45 -20.18
C ASP A 453 -6.11 8.52 -20.10
N PRO A 454 -6.75 8.24 -21.24
CA PRO A 454 -8.01 7.52 -21.22
C PRO A 454 -7.85 6.05 -20.80
N ILE A 455 -6.65 5.47 -20.93
CA ILE A 455 -6.38 4.05 -20.69
C ILE A 455 -5.68 3.81 -19.35
N ARG A 456 -4.60 4.55 -19.06
CA ARG A 456 -3.81 4.44 -17.83
C ARG A 456 -4.25 5.43 -16.74
N GLY A 457 -5.00 6.47 -17.11
CA GLY A 457 -5.30 7.62 -16.25
C GLY A 457 -6.50 7.46 -15.32
N GLY A 458 -6.76 8.49 -14.52
CA GLY A 458 -7.72 8.46 -13.42
C GLY A 458 -7.46 9.54 -12.38
N THR A 459 -8.28 9.57 -11.32
CA THR A 459 -8.09 10.53 -10.24
C THR A 459 -6.95 10.06 -9.33
N ILE A 460 -5.91 10.87 -9.22
CA ILE A 460 -4.76 10.67 -8.37
C ILE A 460 -4.84 11.67 -7.20
N VAL A 461 -4.96 11.13 -6.00
CA VAL A 461 -4.89 11.94 -4.77
C VAL A 461 -3.44 12.02 -4.34
N VAL A 462 -2.90 13.22 -4.31
CA VAL A 462 -1.53 13.48 -3.92
C VAL A 462 -1.52 14.12 -2.55
N GLN A 463 -0.84 13.47 -1.61
CA GLN A 463 -0.54 14.01 -0.31
C GLN A 463 0.94 14.39 -0.26
N VAL A 464 1.21 15.63 0.11
CA VAL A 464 2.53 16.24 0.12
C VAL A 464 2.96 16.40 1.57
N LYS A 465 4.02 15.69 1.93
CA LYS A 465 4.55 15.65 3.30
C LYS A 465 5.98 16.16 3.30
N ARG A 466 6.17 17.43 3.69
CA ARG A 466 7.52 18.01 3.83
C ARG A 466 8.14 17.57 5.16
N TYR A 467 8.97 16.53 5.13
CA TYR A 467 9.69 16.02 6.30
C TYR A 467 11.21 16.13 6.11
N ARG A 468 11.92 16.35 7.22
CA ARG A 468 13.39 16.21 7.30
C ARG A 468 13.83 14.80 7.71
N HIS A 469 12.92 14.00 8.24
CA HIS A 469 13.14 12.63 8.71
C HIS A 469 12.26 11.64 7.93
N THR A 470 12.51 10.34 8.10
CA THR A 470 11.75 9.27 7.45
C THR A 470 10.25 9.36 7.79
N VAL A 471 9.40 9.28 6.77
CA VAL A 471 7.94 9.34 6.96
C VAL A 471 7.43 8.02 7.57
N PRO A 472 6.67 8.06 8.68
CA PRO A 472 6.19 6.86 9.35
C PRO A 472 5.14 6.10 8.53
N PRO A 473 5.03 4.76 8.67
CA PRO A 473 4.04 3.94 7.95
C PRO A 473 2.58 4.34 8.19
N THR A 474 2.29 5.05 9.28
CA THR A 474 0.95 5.59 9.58
C THR A 474 0.47 6.55 8.50
N ALA A 475 1.34 7.41 7.97
CA ALA A 475 0.97 8.37 6.92
C ALA A 475 0.53 7.67 5.62
N VAL A 476 1.14 6.53 5.28
CA VAL A 476 0.77 5.73 4.11
C VAL A 476 -0.57 5.03 4.33
N ARG A 477 -0.86 4.60 5.56
CA ARG A 477 -2.16 4.01 5.93
C ARG A 477 -3.28 5.03 5.88
N ASP A 478 -3.01 6.25 6.34
CA ASP A 478 -3.98 7.35 6.31
C ASP A 478 -4.32 7.72 4.86
N LEU A 479 -3.31 7.82 3.98
CA LEU A 479 -3.52 8.04 2.53
C LEU A 479 -4.41 6.96 1.91
N ALA A 480 -4.29 5.69 2.33
CA ALA A 480 -5.14 4.61 1.84
C ALA A 480 -6.63 4.85 2.16
N GLY A 481 -6.94 5.37 3.35
CA GLY A 481 -8.29 5.78 3.74
C GLY A 481 -8.79 6.96 2.92
N THR A 482 -7.92 7.93 2.66
CA THR A 482 -8.23 9.11 1.84
C THR A 482 -8.52 8.75 0.38
N VAL A 483 -7.77 7.82 -0.22
CA VAL A 483 -8.01 7.33 -1.59
C VAL A 483 -9.39 6.68 -1.71
N GLN A 484 -9.77 5.85 -0.72
CA GLN A 484 -11.09 5.21 -0.70
C GLN A 484 -12.22 6.23 -0.51
N HIS A 485 -12.03 7.22 0.36
CA HIS A 485 -13.04 8.26 0.62
C HIS A 485 -13.30 9.14 -0.63
N HIS A 486 -12.25 9.49 -1.36
CA HIS A 486 -12.34 10.29 -2.58
C HIS A 486 -12.68 9.47 -3.84
N GLY A 487 -12.76 8.14 -3.75
CA GLY A 487 -12.97 7.27 -4.91
C GLY A 487 -11.84 7.35 -5.95
N ALA A 488 -10.62 7.64 -5.50
CA ALA A 488 -9.47 7.86 -6.37
C ALA A 488 -8.88 6.54 -6.89
N ASN A 489 -8.39 6.55 -8.13
CA ASN A 489 -7.77 5.39 -8.78
C ASN A 489 -6.38 5.09 -8.20
N LYS A 490 -5.70 6.12 -7.70
CA LYS A 490 -4.36 6.01 -7.12
C LYS A 490 -4.13 7.07 -6.05
N GLY A 491 -3.43 6.72 -4.98
CA GLY A 491 -2.87 7.67 -4.02
C GLY A 491 -1.38 7.84 -4.24
N LEU A 492 -0.86 9.04 -4.10
CA LEU A 492 0.57 9.32 -4.16
C LEU A 492 1.01 10.08 -2.92
N LEU A 493 1.98 9.55 -2.20
CA LEU A 493 2.62 10.26 -1.10
C LEU A 493 3.96 10.82 -1.58
N VAL A 494 4.09 12.13 -1.60
CA VAL A 494 5.31 12.83 -2.02
C VAL A 494 5.99 13.40 -0.78
N THR A 495 7.28 13.11 -0.60
CA THR A 495 8.08 13.64 0.51
C THR A 495 9.41 14.22 0.05
N THR A 496 9.95 15.15 0.83
CA THR A 496 11.32 15.66 0.69
C THR A 496 12.36 14.72 1.33
N SER A 497 11.94 13.69 2.06
CA SER A 497 12.78 12.69 2.74
C SER A 497 12.62 11.28 2.13
N GLN A 498 12.77 10.21 2.92
CA GLN A 498 12.57 8.82 2.49
C GLN A 498 11.39 8.18 3.25
N PHE A 499 10.93 7.02 2.76
CA PHE A 499 9.90 6.18 3.42
C PHE A 499 10.54 4.94 4.05
N GLY A 500 10.06 4.51 5.21
CA GLY A 500 10.56 3.30 5.87
C GLY A 500 10.20 1.99 5.14
N PRO A 501 10.83 0.85 5.47
CA PRO A 501 10.54 -0.46 4.86
C PRO A 501 9.07 -0.88 5.02
N GLY A 502 8.47 -0.64 6.19
CA GLY A 502 7.06 -0.93 6.45
C GLY A 502 6.07 -0.08 5.63
N SER A 503 6.51 1.05 5.07
CA SER A 503 5.73 1.84 4.11
C SER A 503 5.72 1.20 2.72
N HIS A 504 6.87 0.66 2.27
CA HIS A 504 7.00 -0.04 1.00
C HIS A 504 6.31 -1.41 1.01
N GLU A 505 6.36 -2.12 2.14
CA GLU A 505 5.62 -3.37 2.32
C GLU A 505 4.11 -3.14 2.30
N PHE A 506 3.63 -2.05 2.92
CA PHE A 506 2.20 -1.75 3.01
C PHE A 506 1.56 -1.36 1.67
N ILE A 507 2.30 -0.70 0.77
CA ILE A 507 1.78 -0.33 -0.57
C ILE A 507 1.75 -1.50 -1.55
N ARG A 508 2.36 -2.65 -1.22
CA ARG A 508 2.41 -3.82 -2.11
C ARG A 508 0.98 -4.27 -2.43
N ASN A 509 0.66 -4.35 -3.72
CA ASN A 509 -0.68 -4.69 -4.24
C ASN A 509 -1.80 -3.70 -3.86
N LYS A 510 -1.44 -2.43 -3.54
CA LYS A 510 -2.41 -1.35 -3.30
C LYS A 510 -2.22 -0.25 -4.33
N PRO A 511 -3.27 0.51 -4.68
CA PRO A 511 -3.18 1.64 -5.61
C PRO A 511 -2.51 2.85 -4.94
N LEU A 512 -1.32 2.67 -4.37
CA LEU A 512 -0.56 3.68 -3.65
C LEU A 512 0.86 3.76 -4.20
N GLY A 513 1.32 4.97 -4.50
CA GLY A 513 2.69 5.26 -4.90
C GLY A 513 3.40 6.10 -3.85
N LEU A 514 4.72 5.93 -3.76
CA LEU A 514 5.59 6.71 -2.91
C LEU A 514 6.62 7.43 -3.79
N VAL A 515 6.81 8.73 -3.58
CA VAL A 515 7.84 9.52 -4.26
C VAL A 515 8.74 10.14 -3.21
N THR A 516 9.98 9.66 -3.16
CA THR A 516 11.01 10.16 -2.26
C THR A 516 11.61 11.47 -2.76
N GLY A 517 12.36 12.15 -1.90
CA GLY A 517 13.04 13.39 -2.26
C GLY A 517 13.89 13.27 -3.54
N PRO A 518 14.85 12.33 -3.62
CA PRO A 518 15.68 12.17 -4.81
C PRO A 518 14.88 11.88 -6.09
N GLU A 519 13.83 11.08 -6.00
CA GLU A 519 12.94 10.78 -7.13
C GLU A 519 12.16 12.02 -7.58
N LEU A 520 11.72 12.84 -6.63
CA LEU A 520 11.05 14.10 -6.90
C LEU A 520 11.97 15.08 -7.65
N VAL A 521 13.23 15.23 -7.24
CA VAL A 521 14.20 16.08 -7.96
C VAL A 521 14.42 15.57 -9.39
N GLY A 522 14.54 14.26 -9.57
CA GLY A 522 14.63 13.65 -10.90
C GLY A 522 13.38 13.89 -11.77
N LEU A 523 12.19 13.86 -11.18
CA LEU A 523 10.94 14.18 -11.86
C LEU A 523 10.87 15.67 -12.23
N LEU A 524 11.20 16.58 -11.32
CA LEU A 524 11.25 18.02 -11.59
C LEU A 524 12.19 18.32 -12.77
N ALA A 525 13.41 17.78 -12.75
CA ALA A 525 14.39 17.99 -13.81
C ALA A 525 13.90 17.50 -15.18
N ARG A 526 13.29 16.31 -15.25
CA ARG A 526 12.75 15.74 -16.50
C ARG A 526 11.64 16.59 -17.11
N HIS A 527 10.84 17.25 -16.28
CA HIS A 527 9.76 18.13 -16.72
C HIS A 527 10.17 19.61 -16.74
N GLY A 528 11.48 19.91 -16.71
CA GLY A 528 12.05 21.25 -16.85
C GLY A 528 11.74 22.19 -15.67
N LEU A 529 11.42 21.65 -14.50
CA LEU A 529 11.24 22.38 -13.26
C LEU A 529 12.52 22.30 -12.42
N ARG A 530 12.77 23.36 -11.65
CA ARG A 530 13.99 23.51 -10.84
C ARG A 530 13.68 23.21 -9.38
N GLY A 531 14.49 22.37 -8.76
CA GLY A 531 14.39 22.02 -7.35
C GLY A 531 15.56 21.15 -6.95
N ARG A 532 16.23 21.50 -5.85
CA ARG A 532 17.38 20.74 -5.33
C ARG A 532 17.14 20.28 -3.91
N LEU A 533 17.80 19.19 -3.53
CA LEU A 533 17.85 18.70 -2.16
C LEU A 533 19.28 18.88 -1.66
N GLY A 534 19.47 19.85 -0.77
CA GLY A 534 20.79 20.17 -0.24
C GLY A 534 21.75 20.82 -1.26
N PRO A 535 23.00 21.10 -0.87
CA PRO A 535 24.02 21.65 -1.77
C PRO A 535 24.52 20.60 -2.78
N GLY A 536 24.49 20.94 -4.08
CA GLY A 536 24.47 19.99 -5.20
C GLY A 536 25.72 19.13 -5.46
N THR A 537 25.54 18.06 -6.24
CA THR A 537 26.61 17.21 -6.79
C THR A 537 26.35 16.85 -8.26
N GLY A 538 27.41 16.85 -9.09
CA GLY A 538 27.40 16.09 -10.35
C GLY A 538 28.25 16.54 -11.55
N THR A 539 29.54 16.83 -11.41
CA THR A 539 30.50 16.70 -12.54
C THR A 539 30.91 15.23 -12.72
N ALA A 540 30.98 14.76 -13.97
CA ALA A 540 31.37 13.40 -14.36
C ALA A 540 32.71 12.94 -13.72
N ALA A 541 32.70 11.74 -13.11
CA ALA A 541 33.83 11.20 -12.35
C ALA A 541 34.78 10.34 -13.20
N ALA A 542 36.06 10.35 -12.81
CA ALA A 542 37.14 9.56 -13.38
C ALA A 542 37.01 8.05 -13.06
N PRO A 543 37.55 7.15 -13.92
CA PRO A 543 37.52 5.71 -13.68
C PRO A 543 38.24 5.33 -12.38
N GLY A 544 37.56 4.57 -11.51
CA GLY A 544 38.08 4.08 -10.23
C GLY A 544 37.48 4.72 -8.97
N SER A 545 36.54 5.67 -9.07
CA SER A 545 35.87 6.25 -7.89
C SER A 545 34.70 5.42 -7.37
N ARG A 546 34.08 4.60 -8.22
CA ARG A 546 32.92 3.77 -7.91
C ARG A 546 33.30 2.32 -7.63
N LEU A 547 33.02 1.88 -6.41
CA LEU A 547 33.46 0.61 -5.86
C LEU A 547 32.27 -0.18 -5.33
N LEU A 548 32.29 -1.49 -5.54
CA LEU A 548 31.49 -2.44 -4.79
C LEU A 548 32.42 -3.19 -3.83
N VAL A 549 32.16 -3.06 -2.52
CA VAL A 549 32.89 -3.76 -1.47
C VAL A 549 32.00 -4.87 -0.93
N GLN A 550 32.42 -6.12 -1.07
CA GLN A 550 31.66 -7.28 -0.59
C GLN A 550 32.44 -8.02 0.48
N VAL A 551 31.72 -8.51 1.49
CA VAL A 551 32.29 -9.37 2.52
C VAL A 551 31.75 -10.78 2.34
N ALA A 552 32.67 -11.75 2.31
CA ALA A 552 32.37 -13.17 2.25
C ALA A 552 33.04 -13.91 3.41
N TRP A 553 32.52 -15.07 3.76
CA TRP A 553 33.02 -15.94 4.82
C TRP A 553 32.80 -17.41 4.44
N ASP A 554 33.36 -18.32 5.23
CA ASP A 554 33.17 -19.75 4.99
C ASP A 554 31.69 -20.15 5.25
N PRO A 555 31.04 -20.91 4.34
CA PRO A 555 29.63 -21.26 4.48
C PRO A 555 29.29 -21.92 5.83
N GLY A 556 28.19 -21.48 6.45
CA GLY A 556 27.71 -22.01 7.73
C GLY A 556 28.49 -21.53 8.97
N THR A 557 29.42 -20.58 8.81
CA THR A 557 30.25 -20.08 9.93
C THR A 557 29.81 -18.71 10.45
N ALA A 558 29.07 -17.90 9.70
CA ALA A 558 28.64 -16.59 10.15
C ALA A 558 27.25 -16.61 10.81
N PRO A 559 27.04 -15.85 11.90
CA PRO A 559 25.69 -15.37 12.24
C PRO A 559 25.19 -14.39 11.16
N PRO A 560 23.89 -14.07 11.10
CA PRO A 560 23.39 -12.94 10.32
C PRO A 560 24.13 -11.65 10.72
N LEU A 561 24.63 -10.92 9.73
CA LEU A 561 25.41 -9.71 9.93
C LEU A 561 24.78 -8.55 9.15
N ASP A 562 24.61 -7.42 9.84
CA ASP A 562 24.15 -6.17 9.26
C ASP A 562 25.34 -5.28 8.91
N PRO A 563 25.46 -4.84 7.65
CA PRO A 563 26.47 -3.86 7.26
C PRO A 563 26.13 -2.46 7.80
N CYS A 564 27.16 -1.73 8.21
CA CYS A 564 27.08 -0.32 8.52
C CYS A 564 28.36 0.42 8.09
N ALA A 565 28.27 1.73 7.89
CA ALA A 565 29.38 2.56 7.49
C ALA A 565 29.31 3.96 8.12
N PHE A 566 30.47 4.59 8.31
CA PHE A 566 30.59 5.90 8.95
C PHE A 566 31.44 6.82 8.09
N VAL A 567 30.86 7.94 7.62
CA VAL A 567 31.62 9.01 6.97
C VAL A 567 32.11 9.97 8.03
N CYS A 568 33.43 10.02 8.19
CA CYS A 568 34.08 10.64 9.34
C CYS A 568 35.04 11.77 8.97
N ARG A 569 35.21 12.67 9.92
CA ARG A 569 36.27 13.68 9.99
C ARG A 569 36.95 13.60 11.35
N ARG A 570 38.28 13.47 11.37
CA ARG A 570 39.09 13.39 12.60
C ARG A 570 38.59 12.33 13.59
N GLY A 571 38.08 11.22 13.07
CA GLY A 571 37.59 10.09 13.87
C GLY A 571 36.17 10.21 14.41
N ARG A 572 35.43 11.27 14.08
CA ARG A 572 33.99 11.40 14.38
C ARG A 572 33.15 11.42 13.11
N VAL A 573 31.92 10.91 13.16
CA VAL A 573 30.97 11.02 12.06
C VAL A 573 30.67 12.49 11.76
N LEU A 574 30.46 12.84 10.49
CA LEU A 574 30.14 14.22 10.09
C LEU A 574 28.78 14.70 10.63
N GLY A 575 27.83 13.78 10.76
CA GLY A 575 26.48 13.96 11.31
C GLY A 575 25.78 12.60 11.40
N ASP A 576 24.62 12.52 12.05
CA ASP A 576 23.89 11.26 12.21
C ASP A 576 23.46 10.67 10.87
N GLU A 577 23.15 11.53 9.88
CA GLU A 577 22.82 11.13 8.51
C GLU A 577 24.01 10.51 7.75
N HIS A 578 25.24 10.74 8.22
CA HIS A 578 26.47 10.17 7.67
C HIS A 578 26.87 8.84 8.35
N PHE A 579 26.02 8.33 9.24
CA PHE A 579 26.02 6.96 9.73
C PHE A 579 25.04 6.12 8.92
N VAL A 580 25.57 5.25 8.08
CA VAL A 580 24.82 4.39 7.15
C VAL A 580 24.62 3.01 7.79
N PHE A 581 23.39 2.55 7.90
CA PHE A 581 23.01 1.26 8.49
C PHE A 581 21.61 0.84 7.97
N PHE A 582 21.04 -0.27 8.44
CA PHE A 582 19.77 -0.78 7.90
C PHE A 582 18.61 0.26 7.87
N ASN A 583 18.56 1.17 8.84
CA ASN A 583 17.52 2.22 8.91
C ASN A 583 17.90 3.53 8.19
N ASN A 584 19.16 3.66 7.78
CA ASN A 584 19.67 4.77 6.96
C ASN A 584 20.60 4.18 5.88
N PRO A 585 20.06 3.58 4.80
CA PRO A 585 20.82 2.69 3.93
C PRO A 585 21.79 3.40 2.99
N ALA A 586 21.79 4.74 2.93
CA ALA A 586 22.73 5.52 2.13
C ALA A 586 23.14 6.85 2.78
N SER A 587 24.33 7.36 2.48
CA SER A 587 24.75 8.71 2.88
C SER A 587 24.03 9.79 2.07
N PRO A 588 23.89 11.03 2.58
CA PRO A 588 23.09 12.10 1.95
C PRO A 588 23.48 12.40 0.50
N GLU A 589 24.77 12.39 0.23
CA GLU A 589 25.37 12.63 -1.07
C GLU A 589 25.35 11.40 -2.00
N GLY A 590 24.87 10.25 -1.51
CA GLY A 590 24.85 8.99 -2.23
C GLY A 590 26.23 8.34 -2.39
N ALA A 591 27.25 8.82 -1.66
CA ALA A 591 28.61 8.30 -1.75
C ALA A 591 28.77 6.91 -1.16
N VAL A 592 27.90 6.49 -0.24
CA VAL A 592 27.92 5.15 0.36
C VAL A 592 26.50 4.64 0.44
N ARG A 593 26.27 3.40 0.01
CA ARG A 593 24.98 2.71 0.12
C ARG A 593 25.19 1.24 0.49
N ILE A 594 24.34 0.70 1.35
CA ILE A 594 24.32 -0.73 1.67
C ILE A 594 23.72 -1.51 0.50
N GLY A 595 24.37 -2.60 0.09
CA GLY A 595 23.88 -3.55 -0.91
C GLY A 595 23.33 -4.83 -0.29
N ASP A 596 22.99 -5.80 -1.12
CA ASP A 596 22.49 -7.09 -0.64
C ASP A 596 23.56 -7.90 0.11
N GLY A 597 23.19 -8.44 1.27
CA GLY A 597 24.13 -9.09 2.20
C GLY A 597 25.04 -8.08 2.91
N VAL A 598 26.29 -8.48 3.21
CA VAL A 598 27.29 -7.54 3.76
C VAL A 598 28.07 -6.92 2.61
N ALA A 599 27.45 -5.94 1.95
CA ALA A 599 28.01 -5.24 0.80
C ALA A 599 27.83 -3.71 0.89
N TYR A 600 28.77 -2.97 0.30
CA TYR A 600 28.80 -1.51 0.27
C TYR A 600 29.08 -1.02 -1.15
N LEU A 601 28.17 -0.22 -1.69
CA LEU A 601 28.33 0.53 -2.93
C LEU A 601 28.89 1.91 -2.57
N ILE A 602 30.07 2.25 -3.08
CA ILE A 602 30.83 3.43 -2.65
C ILE A 602 31.24 4.25 -3.86
N ASP A 603 30.88 5.52 -3.93
CA ASP A 603 31.47 6.50 -4.85
C ASP A 603 32.35 7.49 -4.06
N LEU A 604 33.65 7.22 -4.04
CA LEU A 604 34.64 8.00 -3.30
C LEU A 604 34.76 9.44 -3.81
N ALA A 605 34.30 9.74 -5.03
CA ALA A 605 34.28 11.08 -5.59
C ALA A 605 33.15 11.94 -5.02
N LEU A 606 32.07 11.30 -4.54
CA LEU A 606 30.92 11.99 -3.95
C LEU A 606 31.15 12.31 -2.47
N LEU A 607 32.08 11.63 -1.78
CA LEU A 607 32.35 11.87 -0.35
C LEU A 607 32.68 13.36 -0.07
N PRO A 608 32.03 13.99 0.94
CA PRO A 608 32.22 15.39 1.26
C PRO A 608 33.69 15.77 1.40
N ARG A 609 34.07 16.97 0.97
CA ARG A 609 35.47 17.45 1.02
C ARG A 609 36.04 17.47 2.44
N GLU A 610 35.17 17.63 3.43
CA GLU A 610 35.50 17.62 4.84
C GLU A 610 35.69 16.22 5.44
N ALA A 611 35.21 15.17 4.78
CA ALA A 611 35.45 13.78 5.18
C ALA A 611 36.91 13.39 4.93
N ASP A 612 37.60 12.90 5.94
CA ASP A 612 38.96 12.35 5.83
C ASP A 612 38.99 10.82 5.91
N ARG A 613 37.86 10.20 6.28
CA ARG A 613 37.76 8.75 6.48
C ARG A 613 36.34 8.24 6.19
N LEU A 614 36.25 7.06 5.57
CA LEU A 614 35.03 6.26 5.48
C LEU A 614 35.30 4.91 6.13
N VAL A 615 34.62 4.60 7.23
CA VAL A 615 34.78 3.33 7.97
C VAL A 615 33.68 2.36 7.57
N LEU A 616 34.05 1.12 7.27
CA LEU A 616 33.11 0.03 6.99
C LEU A 616 33.10 -0.93 8.19
N ALA A 617 31.92 -1.30 8.66
CA ALA A 617 31.73 -2.18 9.81
C ALA A 617 30.51 -3.09 9.62
N ALA A 618 30.44 -4.17 10.39
CA ALA A 618 29.31 -5.08 10.41
C ALA A 618 28.99 -5.48 11.85
N ALA A 619 27.70 -5.62 12.18
CA ALA A 619 27.22 -6.04 13.49
C ALA A 619 26.36 -7.30 13.37
N VAL A 620 26.31 -8.12 14.41
CA VAL A 620 25.37 -9.25 14.50
C VAL A 620 23.96 -8.69 14.63
N ASP A 621 23.06 -9.22 13.82
CA ASP A 621 21.64 -8.92 13.90
C ASP A 621 21.06 -9.59 15.17
N GLU A 622 20.82 -8.78 16.20
CA GLU A 622 20.29 -9.27 17.48
C GLU A 622 18.83 -9.74 17.39
N GLU A 623 18.06 -9.25 16.42
CA GLU A 623 16.66 -9.64 16.23
C GLU A 623 16.56 -11.06 15.66
N HIS A 624 17.40 -11.37 14.66
CA HIS A 624 17.39 -12.67 14.01
C HIS A 624 18.33 -13.70 14.65
N ALA A 625 19.28 -13.27 15.50
CA ALA A 625 20.24 -14.15 16.15
C ALA A 625 20.60 -13.71 17.59
N PRO A 626 19.63 -13.66 18.53
CA PRO A 626 19.86 -13.17 19.88
C PRO A 626 20.92 -13.97 20.64
N GLY A 627 21.87 -13.28 21.28
CA GLY A 627 22.94 -13.87 22.08
C GLY A 627 24.03 -14.59 21.27
N ARG A 628 24.03 -14.47 19.94
CA ARG A 628 25.10 -14.98 19.07
C ARG A 628 26.20 -13.93 18.95
N ASP A 629 27.45 -14.39 18.85
CA ASP A 629 28.63 -13.55 18.70
C ASP A 629 29.43 -13.93 17.45
N LEU A 630 30.48 -13.16 17.17
CA LEU A 630 31.36 -13.35 16.02
C LEU A 630 32.34 -14.52 16.19
N SER A 631 32.23 -15.31 17.28
CA SER A 631 33.17 -16.41 17.59
C SER A 631 33.09 -17.58 16.63
N THR A 632 31.98 -17.70 15.90
CA THR A 632 31.74 -18.76 14.91
C THR A 632 32.27 -18.40 13.53
N LEU A 633 32.48 -17.11 13.24
CA LEU A 633 32.85 -16.59 11.92
C LEU A 633 34.25 -17.09 11.50
N ARG A 634 34.38 -17.70 10.31
CA ARG A 634 35.64 -18.20 9.75
C ARG A 634 35.84 -17.72 8.31
N GLY A 635 37.10 -17.60 7.91
CA GLY A 635 37.47 -17.35 6.51
C GLY A 635 37.03 -16.00 5.93
N THR A 636 36.76 -15.01 6.80
CA THR A 636 36.22 -13.70 6.39
C THR A 636 37.18 -12.96 5.45
N ARG A 637 36.65 -12.54 4.31
CA ARG A 637 37.37 -11.84 3.25
C ARG A 637 36.54 -10.66 2.78
N LEU A 638 37.20 -9.51 2.62
CA LEU A 638 36.61 -8.31 2.04
C LEU A 638 37.21 -8.11 0.65
N THR A 639 36.38 -8.14 -0.38
CA THR A 639 36.77 -7.98 -1.79
C THR A 639 36.26 -6.63 -2.29
N ARG A 640 37.12 -5.89 -2.99
CA ARG A 640 36.80 -4.59 -3.59
C ARG A 640 36.75 -4.75 -5.11
N LEU A 641 35.65 -4.38 -5.73
CA LEU A 641 35.41 -4.48 -7.16
C LEU A 641 35.16 -3.09 -7.75
N ASP A 642 35.64 -2.84 -8.97
CA ASP A 642 35.23 -1.69 -9.77
C ASP A 642 33.77 -1.90 -10.21
N GLN A 643 32.89 -0.94 -9.90
CA GLN A 643 31.47 -1.08 -10.20
C GLN A 643 31.15 -1.08 -11.70
N ALA A 644 31.98 -0.41 -12.52
CA ALA A 644 31.69 -0.25 -13.94
C ALA A 644 31.96 -1.51 -14.77
N ASN A 645 32.94 -2.31 -14.36
CA ASN A 645 33.44 -3.46 -15.14
C ASN A 645 33.61 -4.75 -14.30
N GLY A 646 33.36 -4.70 -13.00
CA GLY A 646 33.47 -5.85 -12.09
C GLY A 646 34.91 -6.31 -11.82
N ARG A 647 35.92 -5.51 -12.18
CA ARG A 647 37.34 -5.86 -11.97
C ARG A 647 37.67 -5.92 -10.48
N ASP A 648 38.34 -6.98 -10.04
CA ASP A 648 38.87 -7.08 -8.68
C ASP A 648 40.03 -6.09 -8.47
N LEU A 649 39.85 -5.21 -7.50
CA LEU A 649 40.79 -4.16 -7.06
C LEU A 649 41.57 -4.58 -5.81
N GLY A 650 41.26 -5.76 -5.26
CA GLY A 650 42.03 -6.45 -4.25
C GLY A 650 41.16 -6.97 -3.11
N THR A 651 41.48 -8.19 -2.67
CA THR A 651 40.84 -8.88 -1.54
C THR A 651 41.74 -8.85 -0.31
N ASN A 652 41.17 -8.51 0.85
CA ASN A 652 41.86 -8.47 2.14
C ASN A 652 41.22 -9.49 3.11
N PRO A 653 42.02 -10.32 3.81
CA PRO A 653 41.49 -11.12 4.91
C PRO A 653 41.05 -10.19 6.04
N VAL A 654 39.90 -10.49 6.64
CA VAL A 654 39.39 -9.83 7.84
C VAL A 654 39.66 -10.78 9.00
N PRO A 655 40.66 -10.50 9.88
CA PRO A 655 40.96 -11.37 11.01
C PRO A 655 39.71 -11.66 11.83
N THR A 656 39.38 -12.94 11.99
CA THR A 656 38.26 -13.42 12.80
C THR A 656 38.60 -13.24 14.28
N ARG A 657 37.75 -12.56 15.05
CA ARG A 657 38.06 -12.08 16.40
C ARG A 657 37.33 -12.85 17.51
N ARG A 658 37.60 -12.42 18.75
CA ARG A 658 37.54 -13.18 20.00
C ARG A 658 36.09 -13.46 20.46
N PRO A 659 35.87 -14.48 21.32
CA PRO A 659 34.57 -14.71 21.94
C PRO A 659 34.03 -13.47 22.67
N GLY A 660 32.75 -13.20 22.49
CA GLY A 660 31.98 -12.11 23.08
C GLY A 660 31.92 -10.81 22.28
N GLU A 661 32.51 -10.73 21.09
CA GLU A 661 32.36 -9.57 20.20
C GLU A 661 31.14 -9.75 19.29
N THR A 662 30.27 -8.75 19.20
CA THR A 662 29.02 -8.75 18.42
C THR A 662 29.04 -7.72 17.29
N ALA A 663 30.09 -6.92 17.14
CA ALA A 663 30.31 -6.09 15.95
C ALA A 663 31.80 -5.96 15.62
N MET A 664 32.12 -5.65 14.36
CA MET A 664 33.49 -5.44 13.89
C MET A 664 33.60 -4.35 12.84
N VAL A 665 34.69 -3.58 12.89
CA VAL A 665 35.17 -2.78 11.76
C VAL A 665 35.90 -3.69 10.79
N LEU A 666 35.54 -3.60 9.51
CA LEU A 666 36.05 -4.42 8.41
C LEU A 666 37.26 -3.75 7.73
N GLY A 667 37.26 -2.42 7.69
CA GLY A 667 38.31 -1.59 7.11
C GLY A 667 37.87 -0.15 6.94
N ALA A 668 38.76 0.71 6.45
CA ALA A 668 38.41 2.11 6.19
C ALA A 668 39.11 2.65 4.94
N PHE A 669 38.42 3.50 4.19
CA PHE A 669 39.06 4.38 3.21
C PHE A 669 39.55 5.63 3.94
N VAL A 670 40.80 6.03 3.69
CA VAL A 670 41.44 7.20 4.27
C VAL A 670 41.91 8.10 3.14
N ARG A 671 41.58 9.39 3.26
CA ARG A 671 41.98 10.41 2.27
C ARG A 671 43.48 10.70 2.43
N ALA A 672 44.24 10.47 1.37
CA ALA A 672 45.66 10.79 1.23
C ALA A 672 45.86 11.92 0.18
N ASP A 673 47.07 12.46 0.07
CA ASP A 673 47.39 13.60 -0.81
C ASP A 673 47.09 13.33 -2.30
N THR A 674 47.13 12.06 -2.72
CA THR A 674 46.91 11.63 -4.11
C THR A 674 45.55 10.98 -4.36
N GLY A 675 44.67 10.90 -3.35
CA GLY A 675 43.35 10.27 -3.45
C GLY A 675 42.99 9.42 -2.23
N TRP A 676 41.98 8.56 -2.37
CA TRP A 676 41.54 7.67 -1.29
C TRP A 676 42.31 6.36 -1.30
N THR A 677 42.75 5.92 -0.12
CA THR A 677 43.45 4.65 0.07
C THR A 677 42.70 3.77 1.06
N PHE A 678 42.56 2.48 0.76
CA PHE A 678 41.91 1.56 1.68
C PHE A 678 42.93 1.01 2.68
N SER A 679 42.65 1.20 3.96
CA SER A 679 43.40 0.65 5.08
C SER A 679 42.60 -0.50 5.71
N PRO A 680 43.06 -1.76 5.60
CA PRO A 680 42.45 -2.86 6.33
C PRO A 680 42.72 -2.67 7.83
N THR A 681 41.73 -2.15 8.53
CA THR A 681 41.73 -2.01 9.98
C THR A 681 40.63 -2.92 10.49
N THR A 682 40.97 -3.85 11.38
CA THR A 682 39.94 -4.58 12.12
C THR A 682 39.92 -4.07 13.55
N ASN A 683 38.73 -3.89 14.11
CA ASN A 683 38.48 -3.66 15.52
C ASN A 683 37.16 -4.33 15.88
N GLY A 684 37.12 -5.07 16.98
CA GLY A 684 35.93 -5.80 17.40
C GLY A 684 35.34 -5.19 18.66
N PHE A 685 34.02 -5.27 18.79
CA PHE A 685 33.24 -4.58 19.81
C PHE A 685 32.29 -5.57 20.47
N ARG A 686 32.19 -5.50 21.81
CA ARG A 686 31.31 -6.37 22.60
C ARG A 686 29.90 -5.81 22.79
N ASN A 687 29.73 -4.50 22.61
CA ASN A 687 28.47 -3.79 22.79
C ASN A 687 27.74 -3.59 21.45
N GLY A 688 27.86 -4.54 20.53
CA GLY A 688 27.18 -4.51 19.23
C GLY A 688 27.48 -3.26 18.41
N LEU A 689 26.50 -2.88 17.58
CA LEU A 689 26.56 -1.69 16.73
C LEU A 689 26.72 -0.40 17.57
N LEU A 690 26.10 -0.35 18.75
CA LEU A 690 26.20 0.78 19.68
C LEU A 690 27.67 1.08 20.03
N GLY A 691 28.45 0.06 20.41
CA GLY A 691 29.87 0.25 20.72
C GLY A 691 30.70 0.76 19.53
N VAL A 692 30.34 0.39 18.30
CA VAL A 692 31.00 0.91 17.09
C VAL A 692 30.61 2.38 16.88
N ALA A 693 29.33 2.71 17.05
CA ALA A 693 28.78 4.05 16.85
C ALA A 693 29.34 5.06 17.87
N GLU A 694 29.37 4.70 19.15
CA GLU A 694 29.98 5.51 20.22
C GLU A 694 31.47 5.78 19.95
N SER A 695 32.22 4.77 19.46
CA SER A 695 33.64 4.94 19.13
C SER A 695 33.92 5.92 17.98
N HIS A 696 32.89 6.24 17.20
CA HIS A 696 32.92 7.24 16.12
C HIS A 696 32.06 8.48 16.44
N GLY A 697 31.70 8.67 17.71
CA GLY A 697 31.10 9.90 18.22
C GLY A 697 29.62 10.10 17.90
N VAL A 698 28.87 9.01 17.64
CA VAL A 698 27.41 9.03 17.54
C VAL A 698 26.83 9.00 18.95
N GLU A 699 25.94 9.94 19.28
CA GLU A 699 25.16 9.92 20.52
C GLU A 699 23.90 9.08 20.29
N VAL A 700 23.73 8.01 21.07
CA VAL A 700 22.56 7.11 20.98
C VAL A 700 21.79 7.26 22.29
N GLU A 701 20.57 7.80 22.24
CA GLU A 701 19.63 7.83 23.38
C GLU A 701 18.86 6.52 23.53
#